data_AF-A0A7G9WFT5-F1
#
_entry.id   AF-A0A7G9WFT5-F1
#
_cell.length_a   1.000
_cell.length_b   1.000
_cell.length_c   1.000
_cell.angle_alpha   90.00
_cell.angle_beta   90.00
_cell.angle_gamma   90.00
#
_symmetry.space_group_name_H-M   'P 1'
#
loop_
_entity.id
_entity.type
_entity.pdbx_description
1 polymer ?
#
loop_
_entity_poly.entity_id
_entity_poly.type
_entity_poly.pdbx_seq_one_letter_code
_entity_poly.pdbx_strand_id
1 'polypeptide(L)'
;MYPEYYVWIEIQANKEAIRNPERFRSEMQKCARAGIGSVILSVKDTSGFAIYNSHLAPHYAEYDPAFEAGTDYLAQCLQILKELGMRCYVSIDVFAEGNKKHPHPEMNGLKHPDWQTTVYGLDTAGNSRLQSVTDATPLQTLGSIDDFGEVFVNPANEEVCGYALSLLDELMDNYEIDGIALDRVRYVGLSSDFGALTREKMEDFLGRPCAAWPESIYKLVSGENGLELQPGEDFGSFLEFRAQTVKHFMEQVRTHVDERNGKIRFLDYTGSWYPLYHQVGANWASSQYVPKDEYPWVDAEAYSRTGYAQLLDGLLSGFYYPEVSEAEAAANGRPAWWYSVEGSARMAAQVTKGAVPVTGGLFLQQYTDDLPAMTDAVHMCFERSSGCMLFDLSYLEENNWWPLVGMDAETVPQLSLLRREDISRLGALWGRCFPPEFAVTQNVLTERIFGDGDYCEEASFVLKKQDGTLIGAVVGKVFHEDVDIYQDAGCLSALLVEPALQGRGFGTQLFFACEKALQKNGVKKIFLGQEFSNFFSGIPAPTPEKLRFFANLGCTNNFEDHYDLTADIVHNAWIDDFDTLPFEKKFSTEQLCPVEKEALFAFLDREFPGRWALEAREQLALGGQEPYFVVMKDKAGQIQGFCHVSVTEDGYGGLGPIGIAKAVRGHSAGDYIQRQSLVHLRSLGAKEICIDWTILKDFYGKFGFQPVRTYRGSYKQVHEK
;
A
#
# COMPACT_ATOMS: atom_id res chain seq x y z
N MET A 1 2.71 3.99 0.66
CA MET A 1 2.07 2.97 1.53
C MET A 1 1.40 1.97 0.60
N TYR A 2 1.71 0.68 0.71
CA TYR A 2 1.08 -0.37 -0.11
C TYR A 2 -0.44 -0.39 0.15
N PRO A 3 -1.27 -0.84 -0.80
CA PRO A 3 -2.64 -1.21 -0.47
C PRO A 3 -2.57 -2.34 0.56
N GLU A 4 -3.14 -2.11 1.75
CA GLU A 4 -3.02 -3.08 2.82
C GLU A 4 -4.07 -4.19 2.62
N TYR A 5 -3.63 -5.42 2.37
CA TYR A 5 -4.52 -6.58 2.26
C TYR A 5 -4.42 -7.44 3.51
N TYR A 6 -5.54 -7.55 4.24
CA TYR A 6 -5.68 -8.30 5.48
C TYR A 6 -6.65 -9.47 5.33
N VAL A 7 -6.40 -10.50 6.13
CA VAL A 7 -7.43 -11.46 6.53
C VAL A 7 -7.58 -11.40 8.06
N TRP A 8 -8.83 -11.37 8.54
CA TRP A 8 -9.13 -11.54 9.95
C TRP A 8 -9.24 -13.03 10.28
N ILE A 9 -8.77 -13.42 11.45
CA ILE A 9 -8.80 -14.80 11.96
C ILE A 9 -9.44 -14.77 13.35
N GLU A 10 -10.74 -15.03 13.40
CA GLU A 10 -11.50 -15.13 14.65
C GLU A 10 -11.28 -16.48 15.35
N ILE A 11 -11.17 -16.49 16.68
CA ILE A 11 -10.66 -17.66 17.44
C ILE A 11 -11.56 -18.89 17.22
N GLN A 12 -12.86 -18.76 17.51
CA GLN A 12 -13.79 -19.90 17.42
C GLN A 12 -13.96 -20.42 16.00
N ALA A 13 -14.05 -19.51 15.02
CA ALA A 13 -14.24 -19.88 13.62
C ALA A 13 -13.01 -20.59 13.03
N ASN A 14 -11.80 -20.26 13.51
CA ASN A 14 -10.54 -20.79 12.98
C ASN A 14 -9.81 -21.72 13.96
N LYS A 15 -10.48 -22.24 15.00
CA LYS A 15 -9.82 -23.02 16.05
C LYS A 15 -9.03 -24.21 15.54
N GLU A 16 -9.53 -24.89 14.51
CA GLU A 16 -8.82 -26.04 13.91
C GLU A 16 -7.53 -25.61 13.19
N ALA A 17 -7.51 -24.43 12.57
CA ALA A 17 -6.30 -23.87 11.98
C ALA A 17 -5.32 -23.41 13.07
N ILE A 18 -5.78 -22.62 14.05
CA ILE A 18 -4.94 -22.09 15.14
C ILE A 18 -4.25 -23.22 15.92
N ARG A 19 -4.98 -24.30 16.21
CA ARG A 19 -4.48 -25.43 17.02
C ARG A 19 -3.53 -26.35 16.27
N ASN A 20 -3.46 -26.26 14.94
CA ASN A 20 -2.63 -27.13 14.11
C ASN A 20 -1.63 -26.29 13.29
N PRO A 21 -0.32 -26.28 13.65
CA PRO A 21 0.67 -25.44 12.97
C PRO A 21 0.85 -25.78 11.48
N GLU A 22 0.67 -27.03 11.08
CA GLU A 22 0.78 -27.42 9.67
C GLU A 22 -0.41 -26.87 8.86
N ARG A 23 -1.62 -26.95 9.44
CA ARG A 23 -2.83 -26.39 8.84
C ARG A 23 -2.75 -24.87 8.77
N PHE A 24 -2.40 -24.20 9.87
CA PHE A 24 -2.21 -22.75 9.90
C PHE A 24 -1.21 -22.31 8.81
N ARG A 25 -0.06 -22.98 8.70
CA ARG A 25 0.92 -22.70 7.65
C ARG A 25 0.35 -22.88 6.25
N SER A 26 -0.38 -23.97 5.99
CA SER A 26 -1.05 -24.21 4.70
C SER A 26 -1.98 -23.05 4.33
N GLU A 27 -2.82 -22.62 5.27
CA GLU A 27 -3.78 -21.54 5.01
C GLU A 27 -3.06 -20.20 4.82
N MET A 28 -2.03 -19.90 5.61
CA MET A 28 -1.22 -18.69 5.41
C MET A 28 -0.48 -18.68 4.07
N GLN A 29 -0.04 -19.84 3.57
CA GLN A 29 0.50 -19.95 2.21
C GLN A 29 -0.57 -19.68 1.13
N LYS A 30 -1.85 -20.06 1.36
CA LYS A 30 -2.95 -19.69 0.47
C LYS A 30 -3.23 -18.18 0.53
N CYS A 31 -3.25 -17.58 1.71
CA CYS A 31 -3.34 -16.12 1.88
C CYS A 31 -2.22 -15.40 1.11
N ALA A 32 -0.97 -15.82 1.28
CA ALA A 32 0.17 -15.23 0.58
C ALA A 32 0.03 -15.37 -0.96
N ARG A 33 -0.45 -16.52 -1.46
CA ARG A 33 -0.74 -16.73 -2.89
C ARG A 33 -1.88 -15.83 -3.39
N ALA A 34 -2.88 -15.58 -2.55
CA ALA A 34 -4.00 -14.69 -2.83
C ALA A 34 -3.61 -13.19 -2.81
N GLY A 35 -2.38 -12.85 -2.41
CA GLY A 35 -1.89 -11.48 -2.26
C GLY A 35 -2.14 -10.85 -0.89
N ILE A 36 -2.68 -11.63 0.05
CA ILE A 36 -2.92 -11.21 1.43
C ILE A 36 -1.59 -11.30 2.19
N GLY A 37 -1.04 -10.15 2.56
CA GLY A 37 0.27 -10.06 3.23
C GLY A 37 0.20 -9.78 4.73
N SER A 38 -1.01 -9.60 5.27
CA SER A 38 -1.23 -9.16 6.65
C SER A 38 -2.33 -9.98 7.30
N VAL A 39 -2.15 -10.33 8.56
CA VAL A 39 -3.12 -11.10 9.34
C VAL A 39 -3.55 -10.27 10.54
N ILE A 40 -4.85 -10.20 10.78
CA ILE A 40 -5.40 -9.76 12.06
C ILE A 40 -5.82 -11.01 12.82
N LEU A 41 -5.06 -11.37 13.85
CA LEU A 41 -5.28 -12.58 14.64
C LEU A 41 -5.97 -12.20 15.94
N SER A 42 -7.21 -12.64 16.14
CA SER A 42 -7.87 -12.52 17.44
C SER A 42 -7.11 -13.36 18.46
N VAL A 43 -6.62 -12.71 19.52
CA VAL A 43 -5.88 -13.37 20.61
C VAL A 43 -6.66 -13.42 21.91
N LYS A 44 -7.70 -12.58 22.03
CA LYS A 44 -8.73 -12.62 23.06
C LYS A 44 -10.04 -12.12 22.44
N ASP A 45 -11.05 -12.98 22.41
CA ASP A 45 -12.38 -12.64 21.89
C ASP A 45 -13.34 -12.20 23.02
N THR A 46 -14.61 -12.02 22.67
CA THR A 46 -15.71 -11.66 23.58
C THR A 46 -15.87 -12.57 24.80
N SER A 47 -15.28 -13.78 24.82
CA SER A 47 -15.28 -14.65 26.00
C SER A 47 -14.42 -14.10 27.14
N GLY A 48 -13.44 -13.25 26.84
CA GLY A 48 -12.45 -12.77 27.81
C GLY A 48 -11.22 -13.68 27.99
N PHE A 49 -11.16 -14.83 27.31
CA PHE A 49 -10.04 -15.77 27.41
C PHE A 49 -9.00 -15.53 26.31
N ALA A 50 -7.73 -15.80 26.64
CA ALA A 50 -6.59 -15.62 25.75
C ALA A 50 -6.07 -16.95 25.18
N ILE A 51 -5.70 -16.98 23.89
CA ILE A 51 -5.04 -18.16 23.26
C ILE A 51 -3.53 -18.21 23.50
N TYR A 52 -3.02 -17.38 24.40
CA TYR A 52 -1.62 -17.29 24.77
C TYR A 52 -1.47 -17.33 26.29
N ASN A 53 -0.24 -17.52 26.78
CA ASN A 53 0.04 -17.67 28.21
C ASN A 53 0.06 -16.30 28.92
N SER A 54 -1.10 -15.65 29.02
CA SER A 54 -1.28 -14.40 29.73
C SER A 54 -1.14 -14.57 31.24
N HIS A 55 -0.58 -13.57 31.92
CA HIS A 55 -0.62 -13.46 33.38
C HIS A 55 -1.88 -12.76 33.90
N LEU A 56 -2.66 -12.16 32.99
CA LEU A 56 -3.81 -11.31 33.29
C LEU A 56 -5.14 -11.99 32.91
N ALA A 57 -5.22 -12.56 31.70
CA ALA A 57 -6.41 -13.24 31.18
C ALA A 57 -6.34 -14.76 31.39
N PRO A 58 -7.47 -15.44 31.66
CA PRO A 58 -7.50 -16.89 31.72
C PRO A 58 -7.23 -17.52 30.34
N HIS A 59 -6.62 -18.71 30.33
CA HIS A 59 -6.22 -19.37 29.10
C HIS A 59 -7.42 -20.03 28.39
N TYR A 60 -7.48 -19.94 27.06
CA TYR A 60 -8.63 -20.38 26.24
C TYR A 60 -9.01 -21.86 26.41
N ALA A 61 -8.06 -22.70 26.84
CA ALA A 61 -8.29 -24.10 27.20
C ALA A 61 -9.29 -24.30 28.36
N GLU A 62 -9.48 -23.30 29.21
CA GLU A 62 -10.51 -23.33 30.26
C GLU A 62 -11.92 -23.12 29.69
N TYR A 63 -12.02 -22.41 28.57
CA TYR A 63 -13.29 -22.07 27.92
C TYR A 63 -13.69 -23.10 26.84
N ASP A 64 -12.75 -23.49 25.98
CA ASP A 64 -12.94 -24.53 24.96
C ASP A 64 -11.91 -25.65 25.16
N PRO A 65 -12.33 -26.88 25.55
CA PRO A 65 -11.44 -28.00 25.81
C PRO A 65 -10.71 -28.53 24.56
N ALA A 66 -11.05 -28.00 23.38
CA ALA A 66 -10.29 -28.25 22.17
C ALA A 66 -8.85 -27.70 22.28
N PHE A 67 -8.65 -26.58 22.99
CA PHE A 67 -7.34 -25.97 23.20
C PHE A 67 -6.59 -26.65 24.36
N GLU A 68 -5.27 -26.76 24.23
CA GLU A 68 -4.39 -27.39 25.21
C GLU A 68 -3.88 -26.36 26.22
N ALA A 69 -4.01 -26.66 27.52
CA ALA A 69 -3.57 -25.78 28.59
C ALA A 69 -2.04 -25.55 28.53
N GLY A 70 -1.63 -24.30 28.70
CA GLY A 70 -0.21 -23.91 28.71
C GLY A 70 0.43 -23.79 27.31
N THR A 71 -0.33 -24.06 26.25
CA THR A 71 0.16 -23.89 24.87
C THR A 71 0.02 -22.45 24.42
N ASP A 72 1.13 -21.83 24.06
CA ASP A 72 1.12 -20.47 23.50
C ASP A 72 0.82 -20.51 21.98
N TYR A 73 -0.46 -20.45 21.63
CA TYR A 73 -0.88 -20.47 20.23
C TYR A 73 -0.52 -19.19 19.48
N LEU A 74 -0.43 -18.04 20.17
CA LEU A 74 0.03 -16.80 19.57
C LEU A 74 1.49 -16.91 19.12
N ALA A 75 2.39 -17.38 19.99
CA ALA A 75 3.79 -17.58 19.65
C ALA A 75 3.95 -18.56 18.47
N GLN A 76 3.17 -19.64 18.44
CA GLN A 76 3.16 -20.59 17.33
C GLN A 76 2.76 -19.93 16.00
N CYS A 77 1.65 -19.19 15.99
CA CYS A 77 1.16 -18.51 14.79
C CYS A 77 2.16 -17.44 14.32
N LEU A 78 2.73 -16.64 15.23
CA LEU A 78 3.72 -15.62 14.92
C LEU A 78 4.97 -16.21 14.27
N GLN A 79 5.47 -17.34 14.78
CA GLN A 79 6.62 -18.03 14.18
C GLN A 79 6.34 -18.39 12.71
N ILE A 80 5.15 -18.91 12.41
CA ILE A 80 4.76 -19.28 11.04
C ILE A 80 4.64 -18.03 10.15
N LEU A 81 3.98 -16.97 10.64
CA LEU A 81 3.81 -15.72 9.89
C LEU A 81 5.16 -15.08 9.56
N LYS A 82 6.08 -15.06 10.53
CA LYS A 82 7.44 -14.54 10.36
C LYS A 82 8.21 -15.29 9.27
N GLU A 83 8.14 -16.63 9.26
CA GLU A 83 8.79 -17.45 8.23
C GLU A 83 8.20 -17.23 6.83
N LEU A 84 6.92 -16.89 6.73
CA LEU A 84 6.24 -16.57 5.47
C LEU A 84 6.42 -15.10 5.06
N GLY A 85 7.02 -14.27 5.91
CA GLY A 85 7.18 -12.82 5.68
C GLY A 85 5.87 -12.05 5.73
N MET A 86 4.89 -12.55 6.48
CA MET A 86 3.58 -11.91 6.67
C MET A 86 3.57 -11.03 7.92
N ARG A 87 2.80 -9.94 7.86
CA ARG A 87 2.61 -9.05 9.01
C ARG A 87 1.53 -9.59 9.95
N CYS A 88 1.71 -9.43 11.26
CA CYS A 88 0.74 -9.83 12.26
C CYS A 88 0.26 -8.65 13.11
N TYR A 89 -1.05 -8.47 13.15
CA TYR A 89 -1.74 -7.54 14.03
C TYR A 89 -2.55 -8.38 15.02
N VAL A 90 -2.27 -8.26 16.31
CA VAL A 90 -3.04 -8.99 17.33
C VAL A 90 -4.29 -8.21 17.67
N SER A 91 -5.42 -8.91 17.74
CA SER A 91 -6.71 -8.32 18.03
C SER A 91 -7.26 -8.76 19.37
N ILE A 92 -7.82 -7.80 20.11
CA ILE A 92 -8.57 -8.06 21.33
C ILE A 92 -9.93 -7.36 21.29
N ASP A 93 -10.94 -8.04 21.80
CA ASP A 93 -12.17 -7.40 22.24
C ASP A 93 -11.91 -6.62 23.53
N VAL A 94 -12.11 -5.29 23.50
CA VAL A 94 -11.70 -4.41 24.61
C VAL A 94 -12.76 -4.33 25.72
N PHE A 95 -14.01 -4.00 25.38
CA PHE A 95 -15.08 -3.82 26.38
C PHE A 95 -16.12 -4.94 26.37
N ALA A 96 -15.83 -6.06 25.72
CA ALA A 96 -16.60 -7.30 25.82
C ALA A 96 -15.78 -8.38 26.55
N GLU A 97 -16.25 -8.77 27.74
CA GLU A 97 -15.51 -9.59 28.71
C GLU A 97 -16.32 -10.81 29.18
N GLY A 98 -17.23 -11.31 28.34
CA GLY A 98 -17.96 -12.53 28.61
C GLY A 98 -19.09 -12.80 27.61
N ASN A 99 -19.70 -13.98 27.73
CA ASN A 99 -20.77 -14.43 26.86
C ASN A 99 -21.92 -15.04 27.68
N LYS A 100 -23.16 -14.64 27.40
CA LYS A 100 -24.35 -15.15 28.11
C LYS A 100 -24.88 -16.47 27.57
N LYS A 101 -24.59 -16.80 26.31
CA LYS A 101 -24.97 -18.08 25.71
C LYS A 101 -24.10 -19.22 26.24
N HIS A 102 -22.82 -18.95 26.47
CA HIS A 102 -21.86 -19.90 27.02
C HIS A 102 -21.09 -19.30 28.21
N PRO A 103 -21.75 -19.08 29.36
CA PRO A 103 -21.11 -18.42 30.50
C PRO A 103 -20.05 -19.30 31.15
N HIS A 104 -18.94 -18.70 31.57
CA HIS A 104 -17.89 -19.35 32.36
C HIS A 104 -17.52 -18.50 33.59
N PRO A 105 -17.30 -19.08 34.79
CA PRO A 105 -17.01 -18.31 36.02
C PRO A 105 -15.79 -17.40 35.94
N GLU A 106 -14.78 -17.77 35.15
CA GLU A 106 -13.55 -16.97 34.95
C GLU A 106 -13.69 -15.84 33.93
N MET A 107 -14.85 -15.68 33.28
CA MET A 107 -15.11 -14.49 32.44
C MET A 107 -15.09 -13.24 33.33
N ASN A 108 -14.25 -12.25 33.00
CA ASN A 108 -14.14 -11.05 33.85
C ASN A 108 -15.46 -10.31 34.01
N GLY A 109 -16.26 -10.24 32.95
CA GLY A 109 -17.59 -9.65 32.99
C GLY A 109 -18.57 -10.36 33.94
N LEU A 110 -18.30 -11.61 34.32
CA LEU A 110 -19.09 -12.36 35.32
C LEU A 110 -18.41 -12.37 36.71
N LYS A 111 -17.08 -12.46 36.73
CA LYS A 111 -16.24 -12.47 37.93
C LYS A 111 -16.25 -11.13 38.68
N HIS A 112 -16.38 -10.03 37.94
CA HIS A 112 -16.42 -8.67 38.46
C HIS A 112 -17.78 -8.00 38.15
N PRO A 113 -18.82 -8.22 38.99
CA PRO A 113 -20.13 -7.61 38.77
C PRO A 113 -20.10 -6.08 38.66
N ASP A 114 -19.18 -5.42 39.36
CA ASP A 114 -19.02 -3.96 39.34
C ASP A 114 -18.43 -3.44 38.00
N TRP A 115 -17.88 -4.32 37.16
CA TRP A 115 -17.45 -3.98 35.80
C TRP A 115 -18.62 -3.97 34.83
N GLN A 116 -19.70 -4.71 35.12
CA GLN A 116 -20.79 -4.93 34.19
C GLN A 116 -21.49 -3.65 33.78
N THR A 117 -21.88 -3.62 32.51
CA THR A 117 -22.74 -2.56 32.01
C THR A 117 -24.13 -2.63 32.63
N THR A 118 -24.72 -1.49 32.98
CA THR A 118 -26.14 -1.36 33.36
C THR A 118 -26.98 -0.91 32.17
N VAL A 119 -28.05 -1.65 31.88
CA VAL A 119 -28.96 -1.43 30.76
C VAL A 119 -30.24 -0.72 31.21
N TYR A 120 -30.67 0.29 30.44
CA TYR A 120 -31.93 1.02 30.63
C TYR A 120 -33.00 0.63 29.60
N GLY A 121 -34.21 0.31 30.08
CA GLY A 121 -35.35 0.00 29.24
C GLY A 121 -36.67 -0.02 30.01
N LEU A 122 -37.70 -0.63 29.43
CA LEU A 122 -39.00 -0.87 30.05
C LEU A 122 -39.17 -2.34 30.44
N ASP A 123 -39.69 -2.61 31.63
CA ASP A 123 -40.11 -3.94 32.03
C ASP A 123 -41.36 -4.42 31.27
N THR A 124 -41.79 -5.66 31.51
CA THR A 124 -42.99 -6.22 30.87
C THR A 124 -44.30 -5.51 31.25
N ALA A 125 -44.30 -4.69 32.31
CA ALA A 125 -45.42 -3.86 32.72
C ALA A 125 -45.34 -2.42 32.17
N GLY A 126 -44.30 -2.09 31.40
CA GLY A 126 -44.09 -0.78 30.79
C GLY A 126 -43.43 0.24 31.71
N ASN A 127 -42.85 -0.17 32.85
CA ASN A 127 -42.17 0.74 33.77
C ASN A 127 -40.68 0.84 33.45
N SER A 128 -40.11 2.05 33.58
CA SER A 128 -38.67 2.31 33.52
C SER A 128 -37.91 1.39 34.50
N ARG A 129 -36.92 0.65 33.99
CA ARG A 129 -36.08 -0.25 34.78
C ARG A 129 -34.62 -0.18 34.34
N LEU A 130 -33.74 -0.21 35.35
CA LEU A 130 -32.31 -0.44 35.20
C LEU A 130 -31.99 -1.87 35.65
N GLN A 131 -31.16 -2.57 34.90
CA GLN A 131 -30.65 -3.89 35.32
C GLN A 131 -29.27 -4.14 34.72
N SER A 132 -28.49 -5.05 35.33
CA SER A 132 -27.22 -5.49 34.75
C SER A 132 -27.45 -6.13 33.38
N VAL A 133 -26.46 -6.01 32.48
CA VAL A 133 -26.42 -6.71 31.19
C VAL A 133 -26.55 -8.24 31.31
N THR A 134 -26.24 -8.82 32.48
CA THR A 134 -26.38 -10.26 32.77
C THR A 134 -27.73 -10.64 33.38
N ASP A 135 -28.60 -9.68 33.72
CA ASP A 135 -29.96 -9.99 34.20
C ASP A 135 -30.77 -10.59 33.04
N ALA A 136 -31.30 -11.80 33.25
CA ALA A 136 -32.09 -12.53 32.28
C ALA A 136 -33.54 -12.04 32.19
N THR A 137 -33.97 -11.11 33.06
CA THR A 137 -35.32 -10.56 33.04
C THR A 137 -35.54 -9.80 31.73
N PRO A 138 -36.61 -10.08 30.96
CA PRO A 138 -36.88 -9.38 29.72
C PRO A 138 -37.01 -7.87 29.93
N LEU A 139 -36.30 -7.11 29.11
CA LEU A 139 -36.30 -5.66 29.12
C LEU A 139 -36.47 -5.16 27.68
N GLN A 140 -37.47 -4.32 27.45
CA GLN A 140 -37.66 -3.68 26.16
C GLN A 140 -36.72 -2.47 26.07
N THR A 141 -35.79 -2.51 25.14
CA THR A 141 -34.79 -1.45 24.92
C THR A 141 -34.95 -0.88 23.51
N LEU A 142 -34.37 0.30 23.27
CA LEU A 142 -34.13 0.75 21.90
C LEU A 142 -33.05 -0.13 21.29
N GLY A 143 -33.24 -0.48 20.00
CA GLY A 143 -32.36 -1.38 19.27
C GLY A 143 -30.90 -1.11 19.57
N SER A 144 -30.18 -2.17 19.90
CA SER A 144 -28.73 -2.16 19.98
C SER A 144 -28.16 -2.42 18.57
N ILE A 145 -26.96 -1.93 18.30
CA ILE A 145 -26.26 -2.27 17.06
C ILE A 145 -25.82 -3.74 17.09
N ASP A 146 -25.65 -4.34 18.29
CA ASP A 146 -25.46 -5.78 18.48
C ASP A 146 -26.55 -6.42 19.36
N ASP A 147 -26.83 -7.70 19.14
CA ASP A 147 -27.59 -8.49 20.11
C ASP A 147 -26.83 -8.52 21.46
N PHE A 148 -27.53 -8.41 22.58
CA PHE A 148 -26.91 -8.54 23.92
C PHE A 148 -26.46 -9.99 24.19
N GLY A 149 -25.74 -10.67 23.30
CA GLY A 149 -25.19 -12.00 23.54
C GLY A 149 -23.97 -11.96 24.46
N GLU A 150 -23.19 -10.90 24.33
CA GLU A 150 -21.96 -10.61 25.05
C GLU A 150 -22.24 -9.87 26.37
N VAL A 151 -21.28 -9.96 27.29
CA VAL A 151 -21.26 -9.24 28.56
C VAL A 151 -20.31 -8.05 28.41
N PHE A 152 -20.88 -6.89 28.10
CA PHE A 152 -20.11 -5.66 28.02
C PHE A 152 -19.79 -5.09 29.40
N VAL A 153 -18.58 -4.56 29.53
CA VAL A 153 -18.09 -3.88 30.73
C VAL A 153 -18.05 -2.37 30.52
N ASN A 154 -18.13 -1.60 31.60
CA ASN A 154 -18.32 -0.16 31.57
C ASN A 154 -17.01 0.59 31.19
N PRO A 155 -16.93 1.29 30.03
CA PRO A 155 -15.76 2.07 29.62
C PRO A 155 -15.40 3.24 30.55
N ALA A 156 -16.32 3.67 31.41
CA ALA A 156 -16.05 4.71 32.41
C ALA A 156 -15.39 4.17 33.70
N ASN A 157 -15.21 2.85 33.80
CA ASN A 157 -14.54 2.21 34.94
C ASN A 157 -13.03 2.16 34.73
N GLU A 158 -12.28 2.84 35.60
CA GLU A 158 -10.82 2.92 35.54
C GLU A 158 -10.13 1.57 35.70
N GLU A 159 -10.73 0.62 36.44
CA GLU A 159 -10.19 -0.74 36.57
C GLU A 159 -10.32 -1.51 35.26
N VAL A 160 -11.45 -1.35 34.55
CA VAL A 160 -11.69 -1.95 33.23
C VAL A 160 -10.68 -1.40 32.21
N CYS A 161 -10.52 -0.08 32.14
CA CYS A 161 -9.53 0.54 31.26
C CYS A 161 -8.11 0.11 31.61
N GLY A 162 -7.76 0.07 32.90
CA GLY A 162 -6.44 -0.37 33.37
C GLY A 162 -6.14 -1.83 33.02
N TYR A 163 -7.12 -2.72 33.12
CA TYR A 163 -6.99 -4.12 32.71
C TYR A 163 -6.73 -4.24 31.20
N ALA A 164 -7.53 -3.57 30.37
CA ALA A 164 -7.35 -3.60 28.92
C ALA A 164 -5.98 -3.03 28.49
N LEU A 165 -5.54 -1.92 29.09
CA LEU A 165 -4.21 -1.35 28.84
C LEU A 165 -3.09 -2.32 29.23
N SER A 166 -3.22 -2.98 30.39
CA SER A 166 -2.24 -3.95 30.87
C SER A 166 -2.12 -5.18 29.95
N LEU A 167 -3.24 -5.64 29.37
CA LEU A 167 -3.22 -6.70 28.35
C LEU A 167 -2.53 -6.25 27.07
N LEU A 168 -2.77 -5.02 26.62
CA LEU A 168 -2.10 -4.49 25.43
C LEU A 168 -0.60 -4.34 25.67
N ASP A 169 -0.17 -3.87 26.85
CA ASP A 169 1.24 -3.84 27.23
C ASP A 169 1.86 -5.24 27.25
N GLU A 170 1.18 -6.23 27.83
CA GLU A 170 1.63 -7.63 27.85
C GLU A 170 1.87 -8.17 26.42
N LEU A 171 0.99 -7.86 25.48
CA LEU A 171 1.12 -8.26 24.08
C LEU A 171 2.28 -7.52 23.38
N MET A 172 2.36 -6.20 23.53
CA MET A 172 3.37 -5.38 22.87
C MET A 172 4.79 -5.62 23.39
N ASP A 173 4.94 -5.97 24.67
CA ASP A 173 6.26 -6.13 25.30
C ASP A 173 6.81 -7.55 25.16
N ASN A 174 5.94 -8.56 25.08
CA ASN A 174 6.36 -9.97 25.07
C ASN A 174 6.37 -10.62 23.68
N TYR A 175 5.72 -10.02 22.68
CA TYR A 175 5.62 -10.60 21.33
C TYR A 175 6.15 -9.66 20.23
N GLU A 176 6.81 -10.25 19.23
CA GLU A 176 7.24 -9.53 18.02
C GLU A 176 6.05 -9.42 17.04
N ILE A 177 5.27 -8.36 17.17
CA ILE A 177 4.07 -8.08 16.37
C ILE A 177 4.24 -6.78 15.57
N ASP A 178 3.53 -6.65 14.44
CA ASP A 178 3.54 -5.42 13.63
C ASP A 178 2.55 -4.36 14.15
N GLY A 179 1.56 -4.78 14.94
CA GLY A 179 0.57 -3.87 15.48
C GLY A 179 -0.46 -4.53 16.38
N ILE A 180 -1.29 -3.70 17.00
CA ILE A 180 -2.52 -4.08 17.67
C ILE A 180 -3.71 -3.60 16.84
N ALA A 181 -4.79 -4.37 16.83
CA ALA A 181 -6.07 -3.98 16.24
C ALA A 181 -7.16 -4.13 17.31
N LEU A 182 -7.76 -3.04 17.74
CA LEU A 182 -8.80 -3.12 18.75
C LEU A 182 -10.15 -3.47 18.11
N ASP A 183 -10.94 -4.30 18.78
CA ASP A 183 -12.36 -4.51 18.49
C ASP A 183 -13.21 -4.17 19.71
N ARG A 184 -14.46 -3.79 19.47
CA ARG A 184 -15.45 -3.42 20.49
C ARG A 184 -14.94 -2.37 21.50
N VAL A 185 -14.21 -1.36 21.03
CA VAL A 185 -13.84 -0.16 21.83
C VAL A 185 -15.02 0.82 21.91
N ARG A 186 -16.14 0.32 22.41
CA ARG A 186 -17.42 1.01 22.41
C ARG A 186 -18.35 0.45 23.48
N TYR A 187 -19.44 1.17 23.70
CA TYR A 187 -20.59 0.64 24.43
C TYR A 187 -21.38 -0.34 23.55
N VAL A 188 -22.18 -1.22 24.15
CA VAL A 188 -23.00 -2.19 23.41
C VAL A 188 -24.08 -1.48 22.56
N GLY A 189 -24.71 -0.44 23.10
CA GLY A 189 -25.76 0.31 22.41
C GLY A 189 -26.26 1.51 23.22
N LEU A 190 -27.27 2.22 22.70
CA LEU A 190 -27.74 3.46 23.32
C LEU A 190 -28.37 3.26 24.71
N SER A 191 -28.89 2.07 24.96
CA SER A 191 -29.45 1.65 26.26
C SER A 191 -28.40 1.37 27.34
N SER A 192 -27.13 1.70 27.07
CA SER A 192 -26.01 1.50 27.97
C SER A 192 -24.99 2.65 27.91
N ASP A 193 -24.27 3.00 28.96
CA ASP A 193 -24.35 2.47 30.34
C ASP A 193 -25.16 3.43 31.23
N PHE A 194 -26.01 2.89 32.12
CA PHE A 194 -26.86 3.67 33.04
C PHE A 194 -26.60 3.42 34.53
N GLY A 195 -25.44 2.84 34.86
CA GLY A 195 -25.06 2.44 36.21
C GLY A 195 -24.71 3.63 37.11
N ALA A 196 -24.54 3.35 38.39
CA ALA A 196 -24.22 4.39 39.38
C ALA A 196 -22.90 5.11 39.07
N LEU A 197 -21.86 4.37 38.65
CA LEU A 197 -20.57 4.93 38.27
C LEU A 197 -20.69 5.85 37.04
N THR A 198 -21.42 5.42 36.02
CA THR A 198 -21.62 6.24 34.82
C THR A 198 -22.40 7.52 35.13
N ARG A 199 -23.40 7.42 36.01
CA ARG A 199 -24.10 8.60 36.52
C ARG A 199 -23.14 9.55 37.23
N GLU A 200 -22.30 9.05 38.14
CA GLU A 200 -21.31 9.88 38.86
C GLU A 200 -20.37 10.60 37.87
N LYS A 201 -19.77 9.86 36.93
CA LYS A 201 -18.87 10.42 35.91
C LYS A 201 -19.58 11.42 34.98
N MET A 202 -20.87 11.21 34.71
CA MET A 202 -21.71 12.14 33.95
C MET A 202 -22.01 13.42 34.75
N GLU A 203 -22.31 13.29 36.05
CA GLU A 203 -22.53 14.45 36.93
C GLU A 203 -21.26 15.31 37.06
N ASP A 204 -20.08 14.67 37.12
CA ASP A 204 -18.78 15.33 37.05
C ASP A 204 -18.56 16.05 35.72
N PHE A 205 -18.86 15.37 34.60
CA PHE A 205 -18.77 15.96 33.25
C PHE A 205 -19.66 17.19 33.08
N LEU A 206 -20.88 17.15 33.62
CA LEU A 206 -21.83 18.27 33.59
C LEU A 206 -21.51 19.38 34.61
N GLY A 207 -20.76 19.07 35.66
CA GLY A 207 -20.58 19.94 36.82
C GLY A 207 -21.86 20.15 37.64
N ARG A 208 -22.86 19.26 37.50
CA ARG A 208 -24.13 19.30 38.24
C ARG A 208 -24.79 17.91 38.37
N PRO A 209 -25.63 17.68 39.40
CA PRO A 209 -26.38 16.42 39.52
C PRO A 209 -27.39 16.16 38.39
N CYS A 210 -27.62 14.89 38.07
CA CYS A 210 -28.66 14.40 37.16
C CYS A 210 -29.90 14.00 37.96
N ALA A 211 -30.75 14.97 38.31
CA ALA A 211 -31.84 14.79 39.26
C ALA A 211 -32.93 13.77 38.82
N ALA A 212 -33.08 13.53 37.52
CA ALA A 212 -34.07 12.60 36.95
C ALA A 212 -33.44 11.41 36.21
N TRP A 213 -32.25 10.95 36.61
CA TRP A 213 -31.61 9.78 36.01
C TRP A 213 -32.48 8.51 36.06
N PRO A 214 -32.58 7.70 34.98
CA PRO A 214 -31.99 7.87 33.64
C PRO A 214 -32.86 8.71 32.70
N GLU A 215 -34.07 9.10 33.12
CA GLU A 215 -35.06 9.81 32.30
C GLU A 215 -34.66 11.24 31.88
N SER A 216 -33.68 11.86 32.56
CA SER A 216 -33.08 13.13 32.10
C SER A 216 -32.31 12.96 30.79
N ILE A 217 -31.87 11.74 30.48
CA ILE A 217 -31.19 11.38 29.23
C ILE A 217 -32.21 11.13 28.13
N TYR A 218 -33.12 10.16 28.30
CA TYR A 218 -34.25 9.97 27.40
C TYR A 218 -35.37 9.19 28.08
N LYS A 219 -36.57 9.25 27.48
CA LYS A 219 -37.71 8.40 27.83
C LYS A 219 -38.06 7.48 26.67
N LEU A 220 -38.61 6.33 27.03
CA LEU A 220 -39.16 5.36 26.10
C LEU A 220 -40.68 5.51 26.08
N VAL A 221 -41.24 5.78 24.89
CA VAL A 221 -42.69 5.96 24.70
C VAL A 221 -43.19 5.03 23.60
N SER A 222 -44.45 4.61 23.70
CA SER A 222 -45.10 3.86 22.62
C SER A 222 -45.46 4.79 21.47
N GLY A 223 -44.94 4.51 20.28
CA GLY A 223 -45.25 5.20 19.03
C GLY A 223 -45.92 4.30 17.99
N GLU A 224 -46.10 4.82 16.77
CA GLU A 224 -46.84 4.13 15.70
C GLU A 224 -46.09 2.88 15.20
N ASN A 225 -44.76 2.88 15.27
CA ASN A 225 -43.88 1.81 14.79
C ASN A 225 -43.21 1.02 15.92
N GLY A 226 -43.72 1.12 17.15
CA GLY A 226 -43.17 0.45 18.34
C GLY A 226 -42.60 1.44 19.34
N LEU A 227 -41.54 1.06 20.04
CA LEU A 227 -40.88 1.89 21.05
C LEU A 227 -40.12 3.04 20.38
N GLU A 228 -40.41 4.27 20.79
CA GLU A 228 -39.77 5.49 20.32
C GLU A 228 -38.97 6.16 21.45
N LEU A 229 -37.81 6.73 21.08
CA LEU A 229 -36.99 7.53 21.97
C LEU A 229 -37.50 8.97 22.01
N GLN A 230 -37.76 9.49 23.20
CA GLN A 230 -37.96 10.92 23.44
C GLN A 230 -36.72 11.49 24.16
N PRO A 231 -35.89 12.33 23.51
CA PRO A 231 -34.71 12.91 24.14
C PRO A 231 -35.08 13.75 25.38
N GLY A 232 -34.32 13.57 26.46
CA GLY A 232 -34.37 14.42 27.65
C GLY A 232 -33.40 15.61 27.56
N GLU A 233 -33.34 16.41 28.61
CA GLU A 233 -32.49 17.62 28.65
C GLU A 233 -30.98 17.32 28.60
N ASP A 234 -30.57 16.14 29.07
CA ASP A 234 -29.17 15.72 29.14
C ASP A 234 -28.76 14.82 27.95
N PHE A 235 -29.65 14.56 26.99
CA PHE A 235 -29.41 13.57 25.92
C PHE A 235 -28.14 13.87 25.11
N GLY A 236 -28.01 15.10 24.60
CA GLY A 236 -26.85 15.51 23.81
C GLY A 236 -25.55 15.41 24.58
N SER A 237 -25.54 15.93 25.81
CA SER A 237 -24.38 15.86 26.71
C SER A 237 -23.99 14.42 27.04
N PHE A 238 -24.96 13.50 27.15
CA PHE A 238 -24.69 12.08 27.40
C PHE A 238 -23.99 11.42 26.20
N LEU A 239 -24.40 11.75 24.97
CA LEU A 239 -23.72 11.27 23.77
C LEU A 239 -22.28 11.80 23.69
N GLU A 240 -22.08 13.08 23.99
CA GLU A 240 -20.74 13.70 24.04
C GLU A 240 -19.86 13.08 25.13
N PHE A 241 -20.39 12.89 26.33
CA PHE A 241 -19.70 12.24 27.45
C PHE A 241 -19.22 10.82 27.10
N ARG A 242 -20.09 10.00 26.48
CA ARG A 242 -19.73 8.64 26.05
C ARG A 242 -18.65 8.65 25.00
N ALA A 243 -18.74 9.56 24.02
CA ALA A 243 -17.72 9.73 23.00
C ALA A 243 -16.37 10.20 23.57
N GLN A 244 -16.41 11.12 24.52
CA GLN A 244 -15.24 11.61 25.23
C GLN A 244 -14.59 10.51 26.10
N THR A 245 -15.40 9.62 26.69
CA THR A 245 -14.92 8.47 27.49
C THR A 245 -14.14 7.51 26.61
N VAL A 246 -14.70 7.10 25.45
CA VAL A 246 -14.00 6.23 24.50
C VAL A 246 -12.74 6.90 23.96
N LYS A 247 -12.81 8.18 23.57
CA LYS A 247 -11.62 8.92 23.12
C LYS A 247 -10.51 8.94 24.16
N HIS A 248 -10.85 9.15 25.44
CA HIS A 248 -9.86 9.18 26.50
C HIS A 248 -9.11 7.84 26.62
N PHE A 249 -9.82 6.72 26.52
CA PHE A 249 -9.19 5.41 26.45
C PHE A 249 -8.27 5.27 25.22
N MET A 250 -8.71 5.74 24.04
CA MET A 250 -7.87 5.72 22.83
C MET A 250 -6.60 6.58 22.97
N GLU A 251 -6.66 7.70 23.68
CA GLU A 251 -5.49 8.54 24.01
C GLU A 251 -4.51 7.80 24.94
N GLN A 252 -5.03 7.02 25.89
CA GLN A 252 -4.20 6.16 26.75
C GLN A 252 -3.51 5.07 25.92
N VAL A 253 -4.26 4.34 25.07
CA VAL A 253 -3.66 3.33 24.18
C VAL A 253 -2.58 3.94 23.29
N ARG A 254 -2.85 5.08 22.65
CA ARG A 254 -1.84 5.78 21.82
C ARG A 254 -0.55 6.07 22.60
N THR A 255 -0.69 6.54 23.83
CA THR A 255 0.46 6.82 24.71
C THR A 255 1.30 5.57 24.93
N HIS A 256 0.66 4.44 25.26
CA HIS A 256 1.36 3.17 25.47
C HIS A 256 2.05 2.67 24.18
N VAL A 257 1.41 2.80 23.02
CA VAL A 257 2.01 2.41 21.73
C VAL A 257 3.22 3.29 21.39
N ASP A 258 3.16 4.60 21.67
CA ASP A 258 4.26 5.54 21.37
C ASP A 258 5.54 5.25 22.17
N GLU A 259 5.41 4.72 23.39
CA GLU A 259 6.54 4.28 24.21
C GLU A 259 7.37 3.16 23.54
N ARG A 260 6.81 2.44 22.57
CA ARG A 260 7.48 1.40 21.79
C ARG A 260 8.18 1.95 20.53
N ASN A 261 8.36 3.27 20.44
CA ASN A 261 9.20 3.96 19.45
C ASN A 261 8.85 3.66 17.98
N GLY A 262 7.56 3.62 17.64
CA GLY A 262 7.08 3.43 16.27
C GLY A 262 7.24 2.00 15.72
N LYS A 263 7.55 1.02 16.58
CA LYS A 263 7.62 -0.40 16.20
C LYS A 263 6.23 -1.03 16.01
N ILE A 264 5.25 -0.52 16.74
CA ILE A 264 3.89 -1.08 16.83
C ILE A 264 2.92 -0.11 16.17
N ARG A 265 2.10 -0.60 15.26
CA ARG A 265 0.98 0.16 14.70
C ARG A 265 -0.28 0.01 15.55
N PHE A 266 -1.05 1.09 15.65
CA PHE A 266 -2.31 1.14 16.38
C PHE A 266 -3.50 1.20 15.40
N LEU A 267 -4.27 0.12 15.34
CA LEU A 267 -5.49 0.02 14.54
C LEU A 267 -6.73 -0.12 15.44
N ASP A 268 -7.87 0.31 14.90
CA ASP A 268 -9.21 0.10 15.45
C ASP A 268 -10.11 -0.48 14.36
N TYR A 269 -11.05 -1.34 14.74
CA TYR A 269 -12.10 -1.84 13.87
C TYR A 269 -13.45 -1.18 14.21
N THR A 270 -14.09 -0.63 13.18
CA THR A 270 -15.45 -0.09 13.28
C THR A 270 -16.28 -0.52 12.08
N GLY A 271 -17.60 -0.47 12.19
CA GLY A 271 -18.53 -0.50 11.07
C GLY A 271 -18.63 0.86 10.37
N SER A 272 -18.88 0.86 9.05
CA SER A 272 -18.87 2.09 8.24
C SER A 272 -20.05 3.04 8.45
N TRP A 273 -21.10 2.59 9.14
CA TRP A 273 -22.38 3.29 9.33
C TRP A 273 -22.31 4.44 10.35
N TYR A 274 -21.38 5.39 10.15
CA TYR A 274 -21.16 6.54 11.04
C TYR A 274 -22.45 7.21 11.52
N PRO A 275 -23.49 7.44 10.69
CA PRO A 275 -24.73 8.08 11.16
C PRO A 275 -25.43 7.38 12.35
N LEU A 276 -25.10 6.12 12.64
CA LEU A 276 -25.66 5.38 13.79
C LEU A 276 -24.66 5.26 14.96
N TYR A 277 -23.41 5.72 14.82
CA TYR A 277 -22.35 5.51 15.83
C TYR A 277 -22.54 6.29 17.12
N HIS A 278 -23.40 7.32 17.13
CA HIS A 278 -23.83 7.97 18.37
C HIS A 278 -24.42 6.99 19.40
N GLN A 279 -24.96 5.84 18.94
CA GLN A 279 -25.53 4.84 19.82
C GLN A 279 -24.48 4.11 20.67
N VAL A 280 -23.24 4.02 20.19
CA VAL A 280 -22.19 3.20 20.80
C VAL A 280 -20.99 4.00 21.32
N GLY A 281 -20.97 5.32 21.14
CA GLY A 281 -19.96 6.22 21.71
C GLY A 281 -18.60 6.16 21.02
N ALA A 282 -18.36 5.31 20.02
CA ALA A 282 -17.12 5.30 19.28
C ALA A 282 -17.12 6.37 18.17
N ASN A 283 -16.65 7.58 18.47
CA ASN A 283 -16.49 8.63 17.47
C ASN A 283 -15.18 8.47 16.67
N TRP A 284 -15.18 7.53 15.72
CA TRP A 284 -14.04 7.27 14.84
C TRP A 284 -13.80 8.34 13.76
N ALA A 285 -14.49 9.49 13.83
CA ALA A 285 -14.27 10.59 12.91
C ALA A 285 -12.96 11.34 13.17
N SER A 286 -12.55 12.13 12.17
CA SER A 286 -11.56 13.17 12.39
C SER A 286 -12.12 14.20 13.37
N SER A 287 -11.25 14.74 14.23
CA SER A 287 -11.61 15.88 15.07
C SER A 287 -11.97 17.15 14.27
N GLN A 288 -11.80 17.13 12.95
CA GLN A 288 -12.18 18.21 12.03
C GLN A 288 -13.51 17.93 11.29
N TYR A 289 -14.19 16.82 11.58
CA TYR A 289 -15.50 16.50 11.03
C TYR A 289 -16.59 16.97 11.99
N VAL A 290 -17.50 17.83 11.50
CA VAL A 290 -18.60 18.41 12.29
C VAL A 290 -19.91 17.71 11.89
N PRO A 291 -20.47 16.80 12.72
CA PRO A 291 -21.59 15.94 12.34
C PRO A 291 -22.96 16.60 12.57
N LYS A 292 -23.18 17.74 11.91
CA LYS A 292 -24.36 18.59 12.17
C LYS A 292 -25.67 17.93 11.76
N ASP A 293 -25.67 17.24 10.62
CA ASP A 293 -26.88 16.64 10.06
C ASP A 293 -27.11 15.23 10.61
N GLU A 294 -26.04 14.51 10.95
CA GLU A 294 -26.09 13.16 11.50
C GLU A 294 -26.51 13.15 12.96
N TYR A 295 -26.01 14.09 13.78
CA TYR A 295 -26.23 14.13 15.22
C TYR A 295 -26.90 15.45 15.66
N PRO A 296 -28.20 15.64 15.39
CA PRO A 296 -28.90 16.89 15.70
C PRO A 296 -29.07 17.18 17.20
N TRP A 297 -28.75 16.21 18.07
CA TRP A 297 -28.95 16.31 19.52
C TRP A 297 -27.77 16.89 20.28
N VAL A 298 -26.58 16.95 19.66
CA VAL A 298 -25.34 17.39 20.30
C VAL A 298 -24.97 18.80 19.85
N ASP A 299 -24.12 19.49 20.63
CA ASP A 299 -23.34 20.59 20.06
C ASP A 299 -22.31 19.97 19.11
N ALA A 300 -22.52 20.10 17.80
CA ALA A 300 -21.71 19.43 16.79
C ALA A 300 -20.23 19.88 16.80
N GLU A 301 -19.95 21.12 17.22
CA GLU A 301 -18.57 21.62 17.37
C GLU A 301 -17.91 21.09 18.64
N ALA A 302 -18.71 20.84 19.69
CA ALA A 302 -18.23 20.15 20.89
C ALA A 302 -17.96 18.69 20.63
N TYR A 303 -18.92 17.99 20.04
CA TYR A 303 -18.84 16.58 19.72
C TYR A 303 -17.71 16.28 18.74
N SER A 304 -17.44 17.13 17.73
CA SER A 304 -16.33 16.92 16.78
C SER A 304 -14.98 16.72 17.50
N ARG A 305 -14.75 17.39 18.63
CA ARG A 305 -13.51 17.26 19.42
C ARG A 305 -13.33 15.88 20.05
N THR A 306 -14.39 15.09 20.16
CA THR A 306 -14.35 13.70 20.62
C THR A 306 -13.90 12.71 19.53
N GLY A 307 -13.73 13.18 18.28
CA GLY A 307 -13.21 12.36 17.19
C GLY A 307 -11.79 11.88 17.47
N TYR A 308 -11.52 10.59 17.24
CA TYR A 308 -10.22 9.95 17.55
C TYR A 308 -9.43 9.45 16.33
N ALA A 309 -9.89 9.67 15.09
CA ALA A 309 -9.22 9.11 13.89
C ALA A 309 -7.71 9.39 13.84
N GLN A 310 -7.30 10.62 14.21
CA GLN A 310 -5.90 11.05 14.20
C GLN A 310 -4.98 10.34 15.21
N LEU A 311 -5.53 9.53 16.13
CA LEU A 311 -4.74 8.71 17.06
C LEU A 311 -4.32 7.38 16.41
N LEU A 312 -4.96 6.98 15.32
CA LEU A 312 -4.79 5.68 14.69
C LEU A 312 -3.75 5.71 13.57
N ASP A 313 -3.01 4.61 13.42
CA ASP A 313 -2.15 4.34 12.27
C ASP A 313 -2.90 3.68 11.11
N GLY A 314 -4.11 3.18 11.36
CA GLY A 314 -5.03 2.62 10.37
C GLY A 314 -6.43 2.39 10.98
N LEU A 315 -7.47 2.57 10.18
CA LEU A 315 -8.85 2.27 10.57
C LEU A 315 -9.38 1.15 9.69
N LEU A 316 -9.80 0.04 10.30
CA LEU A 316 -10.49 -1.05 9.63
C LEU A 316 -11.99 -0.74 9.68
N SER A 317 -12.64 -0.60 8.54
CA SER A 317 -14.06 -0.21 8.48
C SER A 317 -14.91 -1.25 7.76
N GLY A 318 -15.86 -1.88 8.45
CA GLY A 318 -16.74 -2.91 7.90
C GLY A 318 -17.71 -2.35 6.85
N PHE A 319 -17.43 -2.64 5.58
CA PHE A 319 -18.27 -2.34 4.41
C PHE A 319 -19.22 -3.51 4.17
N TYR A 320 -19.96 -3.89 5.21
CA TYR A 320 -20.75 -5.12 5.25
C TYR A 320 -22.10 -4.94 4.54
N TYR A 321 -22.02 -4.82 3.21
CA TYR A 321 -23.18 -4.71 2.33
C TYR A 321 -23.07 -5.68 1.14
N PRO A 322 -24.18 -6.33 0.75
CA PRO A 322 -24.19 -7.18 -0.43
C PRO A 322 -24.12 -6.36 -1.72
N GLU A 323 -24.67 -5.14 -1.76
CA GLU A 323 -24.50 -4.23 -2.89
C GLU A 323 -23.08 -3.64 -2.95
N VAL A 324 -22.46 -3.72 -4.12
CA VAL A 324 -21.09 -3.24 -4.35
C VAL A 324 -21.10 -1.74 -4.66
N SER A 325 -21.97 -1.29 -5.57
CA SER A 325 -22.03 0.10 -6.01
C SER A 325 -23.17 0.90 -5.36
N GLU A 326 -23.04 2.23 -5.29
CA GLU A 326 -24.15 3.11 -4.87
C GLU A 326 -25.36 3.00 -5.81
N ALA A 327 -25.11 2.71 -7.09
CA ALA A 327 -26.17 2.53 -8.09
C ALA A 327 -26.99 1.27 -7.83
N GLU A 328 -26.35 0.15 -7.47
CA GLU A 328 -27.04 -1.07 -7.04
C GLU A 328 -27.87 -0.84 -5.79
N ALA A 329 -27.29 -0.18 -4.77
CA ALA A 329 -28.01 0.15 -3.55
C ALA A 329 -29.26 0.99 -3.83
N ALA A 330 -29.15 2.00 -4.70
CA ALA A 330 -30.29 2.82 -5.12
C ALA A 330 -31.33 2.00 -5.89
N ALA A 331 -30.91 1.14 -6.82
CA ALA A 331 -31.79 0.28 -7.61
C ALA A 331 -32.55 -0.72 -6.73
N ASN A 332 -31.92 -1.21 -5.66
CA ASN A 332 -32.51 -2.11 -4.68
C ASN A 332 -33.31 -1.38 -3.58
N GLY A 333 -33.46 -0.05 -3.67
CA GLY A 333 -34.25 0.73 -2.72
C GLY A 333 -33.65 0.76 -1.31
N ARG A 334 -32.32 0.67 -1.19
CA ARG A 334 -31.64 0.80 0.10
C ARG A 334 -31.90 2.17 0.73
N PRO A 335 -32.00 2.25 2.07
CA PRO A 335 -32.53 3.44 2.74
C PRO A 335 -31.58 4.64 2.71
N ALA A 336 -30.29 4.43 2.44
CA ALA A 336 -29.33 5.51 2.27
C ALA A 336 -28.22 5.12 1.28
N TRP A 337 -27.57 6.12 0.69
CA TRP A 337 -26.53 5.96 -0.33
C TRP A 337 -25.31 5.16 0.15
N TRP A 338 -25.07 5.10 1.47
CA TRP A 338 -23.93 4.41 2.06
C TRP A 338 -24.17 2.90 2.30
N TYR A 339 -25.35 2.37 1.96
CA TYR A 339 -25.67 0.93 1.99
C TYR A 339 -25.07 0.17 0.79
N SER A 340 -23.80 0.40 0.50
CA SER A 340 -23.01 -0.35 -0.45
C SER A 340 -21.54 -0.31 -0.05
N VAL A 341 -20.71 -1.15 -0.68
CA VAL A 341 -19.25 -1.12 -0.50
C VAL A 341 -18.68 0.25 -0.92
N GLU A 342 -19.07 0.75 -2.09
CA GLU A 342 -18.67 2.07 -2.59
C GLU A 342 -19.13 3.22 -1.67
N GLY A 343 -20.40 3.20 -1.27
CA GLY A 343 -20.99 4.22 -0.41
C GLY A 343 -20.38 4.22 0.99
N SER A 344 -20.06 3.04 1.53
CA SER A 344 -19.33 2.92 2.79
C SER A 344 -17.93 3.52 2.71
N ALA A 345 -17.22 3.28 1.62
CA ALA A 345 -15.91 3.87 1.40
C ALA A 345 -15.98 5.40 1.32
N ARG A 346 -16.99 5.93 0.61
CA ARG A 346 -17.23 7.38 0.54
C ARG A 346 -17.61 7.98 1.90
N MET A 347 -18.45 7.30 2.69
CA MET A 347 -18.79 7.69 4.07
C MET A 347 -17.53 7.77 4.94
N ALA A 348 -16.73 6.70 4.93
CA ALA A 348 -15.52 6.66 5.74
C ALA A 348 -14.51 7.75 5.32
N ALA A 349 -14.33 8.00 4.03
CA ALA A 349 -13.47 9.07 3.53
C ALA A 349 -13.98 10.47 3.95
N GLN A 350 -15.29 10.71 3.89
CA GLN A 350 -15.92 11.95 4.32
C GLN A 350 -15.71 12.23 5.82
N VAL A 351 -15.92 11.21 6.64
CA VAL A 351 -15.90 11.31 8.11
C VAL A 351 -14.48 11.38 8.66
N THR A 352 -13.55 10.61 8.09
CA THR A 352 -12.15 10.61 8.51
C THR A 352 -11.35 11.77 7.93
N LYS A 353 -11.82 12.41 6.85
CA LYS A 353 -11.16 13.56 6.19
C LYS A 353 -9.66 13.33 5.89
N GLY A 354 -9.28 12.07 5.64
CA GLY A 354 -7.88 11.68 5.40
C GLY A 354 -6.96 11.75 6.63
N ALA A 355 -7.50 11.88 7.84
CA ALA A 355 -6.73 11.88 9.09
C ALA A 355 -6.08 10.51 9.38
N VAL A 356 -6.63 9.43 8.83
CA VAL A 356 -6.15 8.05 8.97
C VAL A 356 -6.38 7.29 7.66
N PRO A 357 -5.48 6.38 7.24
CA PRO A 357 -5.77 5.43 6.17
C PRO A 357 -6.91 4.49 6.58
N VAL A 358 -8.00 4.49 5.80
CA VAL A 358 -9.12 3.57 6.01
C VAL A 358 -8.97 2.35 5.11
N THR A 359 -9.12 1.15 5.67
CA THR A 359 -9.17 -0.13 4.95
C THR A 359 -10.59 -0.68 5.03
N GLY A 360 -11.21 -0.95 3.87
CA GLY A 360 -12.54 -1.54 3.81
C GLY A 360 -12.56 -3.02 4.18
N GLY A 361 -13.41 -3.41 5.12
CA GLY A 361 -13.64 -4.79 5.54
C GLY A 361 -14.85 -5.40 4.85
N LEU A 362 -14.75 -6.65 4.40
CA LEU A 362 -15.83 -7.38 3.76
C LEU A 362 -16.25 -8.58 4.60
N PHE A 363 -17.56 -8.74 4.83
CA PHE A 363 -18.12 -9.92 5.46
C PHE A 363 -18.46 -10.95 4.38
N LEU A 364 -17.56 -11.90 4.14
CA LEU A 364 -17.62 -12.76 2.95
C LEU A 364 -18.92 -13.56 2.82
N GLN A 365 -19.48 -14.00 3.94
CA GLN A 365 -20.69 -14.83 3.95
C GLN A 365 -21.89 -14.13 3.29
N GLN A 366 -21.94 -12.79 3.27
CA GLN A 366 -23.05 -12.04 2.66
C GLN A 366 -23.13 -12.22 1.13
N TYR A 367 -22.05 -12.67 0.49
CA TYR A 367 -21.98 -12.90 -0.95
C TYR A 367 -22.27 -14.35 -1.35
N THR A 368 -22.70 -15.22 -0.42
CA THR A 368 -22.95 -16.64 -0.71
C THR A 368 -23.94 -16.84 -1.87
N ASP A 369 -24.93 -15.95 -1.98
CA ASP A 369 -25.95 -16.00 -3.04
C ASP A 369 -25.51 -15.29 -4.34
N ASP A 370 -24.42 -14.53 -4.32
CA ASP A 370 -23.85 -13.81 -5.47
C ASP A 370 -22.32 -13.74 -5.38
N LEU A 371 -21.67 -14.87 -5.68
CA LEU A 371 -20.21 -15.01 -5.59
C LEU A 371 -19.43 -14.03 -6.48
N PRO A 372 -19.85 -13.69 -7.72
CA PRO A 372 -19.20 -12.62 -8.50
C PRO A 372 -19.13 -11.27 -7.77
N ALA A 373 -20.19 -10.89 -7.05
CA ALA A 373 -20.21 -9.65 -6.28
C ALA A 373 -19.13 -9.61 -5.18
N MET A 374 -18.66 -10.77 -4.70
CA MET A 374 -17.52 -10.84 -3.77
C MET A 374 -16.23 -10.31 -4.39
N THR A 375 -15.91 -10.72 -5.62
CA THR A 375 -14.72 -10.24 -6.34
C THR A 375 -14.84 -8.75 -6.65
N ASP A 376 -16.03 -8.31 -7.06
CA ASP A 376 -16.30 -6.88 -7.32
C ASP A 376 -16.20 -6.05 -6.04
N ALA A 377 -16.66 -6.57 -4.89
CA ALA A 377 -16.52 -5.92 -3.58
C ALA A 377 -15.05 -5.79 -3.16
N VAL A 378 -14.23 -6.84 -3.34
CA VAL A 378 -12.78 -6.78 -3.07
C VAL A 378 -12.13 -5.70 -3.93
N HIS A 379 -12.46 -5.66 -5.22
CA HIS A 379 -11.97 -4.62 -6.13
C HIS A 379 -12.42 -3.21 -5.70
N MET A 380 -13.68 -3.06 -5.29
CA MET A 380 -14.22 -1.79 -4.81
C MET A 380 -13.50 -1.29 -3.56
N CYS A 381 -13.16 -2.17 -2.61
CA CYS A 381 -12.35 -1.81 -1.45
C CYS A 381 -10.98 -1.24 -1.86
N PHE A 382 -10.29 -1.88 -2.81
CA PHE A 382 -9.01 -1.38 -3.30
C PHE A 382 -9.12 -0.10 -4.14
N GLU A 383 -10.23 0.09 -4.86
CA GLU A 383 -10.46 1.30 -5.65
C GLU A 383 -10.77 2.52 -4.75
N ARG A 384 -11.57 2.32 -3.69
CA ARG A 384 -12.15 3.41 -2.91
C ARG A 384 -11.57 3.59 -1.51
N SER A 385 -10.67 2.71 -1.07
CA SER A 385 -10.03 2.79 0.25
C SER A 385 -8.53 2.45 0.19
N SER A 386 -7.86 2.45 1.33
CA SER A 386 -6.41 2.20 1.45
C SER A 386 -6.04 0.72 1.35
N GLY A 387 -7.01 -0.18 1.26
CA GLY A 387 -6.78 -1.61 1.33
C GLY A 387 -8.08 -2.42 1.34
N CYS A 388 -7.95 -3.71 1.62
CA CYS A 388 -9.09 -4.60 1.83
C CYS A 388 -8.80 -5.49 3.04
N MET A 389 -9.82 -5.77 3.86
CA MET A 389 -9.78 -6.76 4.92
C MET A 389 -10.88 -7.78 4.66
N LEU A 390 -10.55 -9.07 4.71
CA LEU A 390 -11.52 -10.14 4.57
C LEU A 390 -11.88 -10.68 5.95
N PHE A 391 -13.14 -10.49 6.34
CA PHE A 391 -13.73 -11.18 7.48
C PHE A 391 -14.53 -12.36 6.92
N ASP A 392 -14.03 -13.59 7.01
CA ASP A 392 -12.98 -14.12 7.88
C ASP A 392 -12.27 -15.30 7.15
N LEU A 393 -11.09 -15.71 7.61
CA LEU A 393 -10.33 -16.84 7.05
C LEU A 393 -11.16 -18.12 6.92
N SER A 394 -12.02 -18.41 7.91
CA SER A 394 -12.81 -19.63 7.95
C SER A 394 -13.68 -19.81 6.70
N TYR A 395 -14.31 -18.74 6.21
CA TYR A 395 -15.10 -18.79 4.99
C TYR A 395 -14.27 -19.12 3.73
N LEU A 396 -13.04 -18.61 3.66
CA LEU A 396 -12.12 -18.91 2.56
C LEU A 396 -11.71 -20.37 2.55
N GLU A 397 -11.42 -20.91 3.73
CA GLU A 397 -11.04 -22.30 3.92
C GLU A 397 -12.21 -23.25 3.62
N GLU A 398 -13.35 -23.07 4.30
CA GLU A 398 -14.50 -23.97 4.26
C GLU A 398 -15.12 -24.07 2.86
N ASN A 399 -15.20 -22.94 2.16
CA ASN A 399 -15.87 -22.85 0.86
C ASN A 399 -14.90 -22.85 -0.31
N ASN A 400 -13.59 -22.91 -0.03
CA ASN A 400 -12.54 -22.79 -1.04
C ASN A 400 -12.69 -21.53 -1.92
N TRP A 401 -13.04 -20.39 -1.31
CA TRP A 401 -13.28 -19.11 -2.00
C TRP A 401 -12.02 -18.35 -2.40
N TRP A 402 -10.84 -18.97 -2.27
CA TRP A 402 -9.57 -18.42 -2.74
C TRP A 402 -9.61 -17.85 -4.17
N PRO A 403 -10.36 -18.40 -5.15
CA PRO A 403 -10.50 -17.80 -6.48
C PRO A 403 -11.26 -16.48 -6.57
N LEU A 404 -12.11 -16.21 -5.59
CA LEU A 404 -12.99 -15.04 -5.59
C LEU A 404 -12.36 -13.84 -4.91
N VAL A 405 -11.54 -14.11 -3.88
CA VAL A 405 -10.85 -13.07 -3.10
C VAL A 405 -9.38 -12.98 -3.44
N GLY A 406 -8.81 -14.07 -3.95
CA GLY A 406 -7.47 -14.03 -4.48
C GLY A 406 -7.47 -13.02 -5.59
N MET A 407 -6.35 -12.31 -5.70
CA MET A 407 -6.03 -11.76 -7.00
C MET A 407 -5.88 -12.87 -8.06
N ASP A 408 -6.02 -14.17 -7.69
CA ASP A 408 -5.95 -15.42 -8.43
C ASP A 408 -6.94 -16.49 -7.91
N ALA A 409 -7.84 -17.07 -8.74
CA ALA A 409 -7.81 -18.54 -8.92
C ALA A 409 -8.69 -19.25 -9.98
N GLU A 410 -9.60 -18.68 -10.78
CA GLU A 410 -10.12 -19.44 -11.96
C GLU A 410 -10.21 -18.65 -13.29
N THR A 411 -10.01 -17.34 -13.23
CA THR A 411 -9.96 -16.41 -14.39
C THR A 411 -8.70 -15.56 -14.41
N VAL A 412 -7.73 -15.83 -13.52
CA VAL A 412 -6.58 -14.97 -13.29
C VAL A 412 -5.32 -15.54 -13.92
N PRO A 413 -4.41 -14.68 -14.38
CA PRO A 413 -3.08 -15.06 -14.84
C PRO A 413 -2.17 -15.80 -13.84
N GLN A 414 -1.64 -16.95 -14.26
CA GLN A 414 -0.55 -17.65 -13.57
C GLN A 414 0.75 -16.83 -13.62
N LEU A 415 1.33 -16.57 -12.44
CA LEU A 415 2.70 -16.07 -12.34
C LEU A 415 3.69 -17.20 -12.66
N SER A 416 4.51 -16.99 -13.68
CA SER A 416 5.55 -17.93 -14.10
C SER A 416 6.81 -17.18 -14.53
N LEU A 417 7.93 -17.89 -14.68
CA LEU A 417 9.17 -17.30 -15.18
C LEU A 417 9.01 -16.87 -16.64
N LEU A 418 9.59 -15.73 -17.00
CA LEU A 418 9.66 -15.27 -18.38
C LEU A 418 10.61 -16.19 -19.17
N ARG A 419 10.12 -16.81 -20.25
CA ARG A 419 10.93 -17.73 -21.09
C ARG A 419 11.05 -17.21 -22.52
N ARG A 420 12.03 -17.74 -23.28
CA ARG A 420 12.21 -17.38 -24.71
C ARG A 420 10.94 -17.61 -25.54
N GLU A 421 10.17 -18.65 -25.21
CA GLU A 421 8.88 -18.97 -25.84
C GLU A 421 7.80 -17.88 -25.65
N ASP A 422 7.97 -16.99 -24.68
CA ASP A 422 7.02 -15.92 -24.38
C ASP A 422 7.25 -14.67 -25.23
N ILE A 423 8.37 -14.56 -25.96
CA ILE A 423 8.76 -13.33 -26.69
C ILE A 423 7.68 -12.81 -27.64
N SER A 424 7.03 -13.70 -28.39
CA SER A 424 6.00 -13.28 -29.33
C SER A 424 4.81 -12.63 -28.60
N ARG A 425 4.42 -13.20 -27.46
CA ARG A 425 3.33 -12.70 -26.63
C ARG A 425 3.73 -11.45 -25.84
N LEU A 426 4.99 -11.36 -25.41
CA LEU A 426 5.55 -10.19 -24.77
C LEU A 426 5.58 -9.00 -25.75
N GLY A 427 5.97 -9.21 -27.01
CA GLY A 427 5.91 -8.17 -28.03
C GLY A 427 4.48 -7.68 -28.28
N ALA A 428 3.50 -8.59 -28.28
CA ALA A 428 2.09 -8.21 -28.39
C ALA A 428 1.60 -7.40 -27.18
N LEU A 429 1.97 -7.79 -25.95
CA LEU A 429 1.65 -7.04 -24.73
C LEU A 429 2.33 -5.66 -24.72
N TRP A 430 3.61 -5.60 -25.11
CA TRP A 430 4.38 -4.36 -25.20
C TRP A 430 3.69 -3.32 -26.07
N GLY A 431 3.24 -3.71 -27.26
CA GLY A 431 2.54 -2.81 -28.19
C GLY A 431 1.19 -2.29 -27.66
N ARG A 432 0.60 -2.93 -26.65
CA ARG A 432 -0.61 -2.44 -25.96
C ARG A 432 -0.27 -1.56 -24.76
N CYS A 433 0.85 -1.82 -24.09
CA CYS A 433 1.25 -1.13 -22.86
C CYS A 433 1.99 0.19 -23.10
N PHE A 434 2.72 0.31 -24.21
CA PHE A 434 3.57 1.48 -24.46
C PHE A 434 3.12 2.27 -25.71
N PRO A 435 3.27 3.61 -25.69
CA PRO A 435 3.07 4.44 -26.87
C PRO A 435 3.96 4.03 -28.07
N PRO A 436 3.56 4.35 -29.31
CA PRO A 436 4.29 3.95 -30.53
C PRO A 436 5.76 4.35 -30.56
N GLU A 437 6.13 5.48 -29.96
CA GLU A 437 7.52 5.94 -29.88
C GLU A 437 8.42 4.98 -29.09
N PHE A 438 7.87 4.14 -28.21
CA PHE A 438 8.58 3.10 -27.46
C PHE A 438 8.41 1.70 -28.08
N ALA A 439 7.97 1.59 -29.33
CA ALA A 439 7.80 0.31 -30.00
C ALA A 439 9.15 -0.43 -30.10
N VAL A 440 9.11 -1.74 -29.87
CA VAL A 440 10.26 -2.65 -30.00
C VAL A 440 9.89 -3.83 -30.86
N THR A 441 10.85 -4.34 -31.62
CA THR A 441 10.65 -5.57 -32.41
C THR A 441 10.91 -6.80 -31.54
N GLN A 442 10.41 -7.95 -31.98
CA GLN A 442 10.70 -9.23 -31.29
C GLN A 442 12.20 -9.55 -31.27
N ASN A 443 12.94 -9.16 -32.31
CA ASN A 443 14.39 -9.32 -32.36
C ASN A 443 15.08 -8.49 -31.28
N VAL A 444 14.69 -7.22 -31.14
CA VAL A 444 15.23 -6.33 -30.10
C VAL A 444 14.88 -6.83 -28.70
N LEU A 445 13.65 -7.32 -28.48
CA LEU A 445 13.27 -7.96 -27.21
C LEU A 445 14.13 -9.20 -26.92
N THR A 446 14.36 -10.05 -27.91
CA THR A 446 15.14 -11.27 -27.75
C THR A 446 16.59 -10.97 -27.43
N GLU A 447 17.19 -10.01 -28.15
CA GLU A 447 18.58 -9.60 -27.98
C GLU A 447 18.80 -8.91 -26.62
N ARG A 448 18.00 -7.89 -26.28
CA ARG A 448 18.17 -7.11 -25.05
C ARG A 448 17.70 -7.81 -23.78
N ILE A 449 16.88 -8.87 -23.89
CA ILE A 449 16.51 -9.69 -22.73
C ILE A 449 17.41 -10.92 -22.68
N PHE A 450 17.36 -11.78 -23.69
CA PHE A 450 17.99 -13.10 -23.62
C PHE A 450 19.38 -13.19 -24.26
N GLY A 451 19.82 -12.14 -24.95
CA GLY A 451 21.21 -11.98 -25.42
C GLY A 451 22.08 -11.20 -24.45
N ASP A 452 21.47 -10.61 -23.41
CA ASP A 452 22.16 -9.82 -22.40
C ASP A 452 22.73 -10.72 -21.30
N GLY A 453 24.00 -10.52 -20.95
CA GLY A 453 24.70 -11.27 -19.91
C GLY A 453 24.15 -11.03 -18.51
N ASP A 454 23.49 -9.89 -18.28
CA ASP A 454 22.93 -9.50 -17.00
C ASP A 454 21.52 -10.06 -16.75
N TYR A 455 20.94 -10.76 -17.73
CA TYR A 455 19.61 -11.33 -17.59
C TYR A 455 19.51 -12.31 -16.42
N CYS A 456 18.63 -12.00 -15.47
CA CYS A 456 18.33 -12.88 -14.35
C CYS A 456 16.98 -13.56 -14.61
N GLU A 457 17.04 -14.84 -14.95
CA GLU A 457 15.86 -15.66 -15.20
C GLU A 457 14.97 -15.72 -13.95
N GLU A 458 15.57 -15.95 -12.78
CA GLU A 458 14.89 -16.09 -11.49
C GLU A 458 14.20 -14.80 -11.05
N ALA A 459 14.60 -13.65 -11.60
CA ALA A 459 14.00 -12.34 -11.32
C ALA A 459 13.08 -11.84 -12.44
N SER A 460 12.86 -12.64 -13.49
CA SER A 460 12.04 -12.25 -14.64
C SER A 460 10.76 -13.08 -14.70
N PHE A 461 9.61 -12.41 -14.62
CA PHE A 461 8.31 -13.06 -14.46
C PHE A 461 7.28 -12.57 -15.48
N VAL A 462 6.28 -13.41 -15.73
CA VAL A 462 5.12 -13.13 -16.57
C VAL A 462 3.84 -13.59 -15.89
N LEU A 463 2.76 -12.90 -16.19
CA LEU A 463 1.39 -13.22 -15.79
C LEU A 463 0.62 -13.74 -17.02
N LYS A 464 0.18 -15.01 -16.97
CA LYS A 464 -0.43 -15.74 -18.11
C LYS A 464 -1.87 -16.16 -17.85
N LYS A 465 -2.85 -15.71 -18.64
CA LYS A 465 -4.18 -16.34 -18.68
C LYS A 465 -4.08 -17.82 -19.04
N GLN A 466 -5.14 -18.60 -18.77
CA GLN A 466 -5.18 -20.03 -19.10
C GLN A 466 -4.93 -20.34 -20.60
N ASP A 467 -5.35 -19.45 -21.49
CA ASP A 467 -5.11 -19.56 -22.94
C ASP A 467 -3.66 -19.22 -23.35
N GLY A 468 -2.79 -18.92 -22.37
CA GLY A 468 -1.40 -18.53 -22.56
C GLY A 468 -1.20 -17.05 -22.86
N THR A 469 -2.25 -16.22 -22.91
CA THR A 469 -2.13 -14.79 -23.15
C THR A 469 -1.39 -14.10 -22.00
N LEU A 470 -0.32 -13.37 -22.32
CA LEU A 470 0.35 -12.52 -21.32
C LEU A 470 -0.47 -11.28 -21.04
N ILE A 471 -0.65 -10.99 -19.75
CA ILE A 471 -1.28 -9.74 -19.29
C ILE A 471 -0.36 -8.89 -18.42
N GLY A 472 0.82 -9.40 -18.07
CA GLY A 472 1.81 -8.67 -17.31
C GLY A 472 3.18 -9.33 -17.44
N ALA A 473 4.23 -8.53 -17.34
CA ALA A 473 5.60 -9.00 -17.36
C ALA A 473 6.53 -8.06 -16.58
N VAL A 474 7.58 -8.64 -16.01
CA VAL A 474 8.72 -7.94 -15.41
C VAL A 474 10.02 -8.60 -15.86
N VAL A 475 11.01 -7.79 -16.19
CA VAL A 475 12.36 -8.26 -16.57
C VAL A 475 13.34 -7.74 -15.52
N GLY A 476 13.95 -8.66 -14.78
CA GLY A 476 14.98 -8.37 -13.80
C GLY A 476 16.38 -8.66 -14.35
N LYS A 477 17.35 -7.82 -14.02
CA LYS A 477 18.76 -7.98 -14.38
C LYS A 477 19.66 -7.74 -13.16
N VAL A 478 20.79 -8.43 -13.13
CA VAL A 478 21.86 -8.24 -12.13
C VAL A 478 23.09 -7.75 -12.85
N PHE A 479 23.64 -6.62 -12.44
CA PHE A 479 24.80 -6.02 -13.11
C PHE A 479 26.09 -6.76 -12.75
N HIS A 480 26.94 -6.98 -13.75
CA HIS A 480 28.24 -7.62 -13.57
C HIS A 480 29.41 -6.71 -13.93
N GLU A 481 29.15 -5.51 -14.44
CA GLU A 481 30.17 -4.57 -14.87
C GLU A 481 30.92 -3.94 -13.69
N ASP A 482 32.21 -3.76 -13.86
CA ASP A 482 33.10 -3.10 -12.89
C ASP A 482 32.95 -1.57 -12.96
N VAL A 483 31.80 -1.09 -12.52
CA VAL A 483 31.48 0.34 -12.42
C VAL A 483 30.95 0.62 -11.00
N ASP A 484 31.61 1.52 -10.26
CA ASP A 484 31.31 1.82 -8.84
C ASP A 484 29.81 1.98 -8.54
N ILE A 485 29.05 2.65 -9.41
CA ILE A 485 27.61 2.92 -9.20
C ILE A 485 26.72 1.68 -9.39
N TYR A 486 27.24 0.64 -10.04
CA TYR A 486 26.55 -0.61 -10.36
C TYR A 486 27.02 -1.78 -9.48
N GLN A 487 27.97 -1.55 -8.57
CA GLN A 487 28.38 -2.53 -7.58
C GLN A 487 27.17 -2.96 -6.71
N ASP A 488 26.99 -4.27 -6.55
CA ASP A 488 25.86 -4.89 -5.85
C ASP A 488 24.49 -4.37 -6.34
N ALA A 489 24.39 -3.98 -7.61
CA ALA A 489 23.17 -3.42 -8.18
C ALA A 489 22.55 -4.34 -9.23
N GLY A 490 21.27 -4.11 -9.49
CA GLY A 490 20.54 -4.70 -10.59
C GLY A 490 19.54 -3.70 -11.13
N CYS A 491 18.76 -4.12 -12.12
CA CYS A 491 17.67 -3.30 -12.61
C CYS A 491 16.38 -4.09 -12.84
N LEU A 492 15.31 -3.31 -12.84
CA LEU A 492 14.07 -3.67 -13.47
C LEU A 492 14.11 -3.05 -14.87
N SER A 493 14.43 -3.87 -15.87
CA SER A 493 14.62 -3.46 -17.28
C SER A 493 13.28 -3.06 -17.92
N ALA A 494 12.20 -3.79 -17.62
CA ALA A 494 10.85 -3.45 -18.03
C ALA A 494 9.80 -3.99 -17.04
N LEU A 495 8.78 -3.20 -16.73
CA LEU A 495 7.55 -3.62 -16.03
C LEU A 495 6.36 -3.15 -16.86
N LEU A 496 5.47 -4.08 -17.20
CA LEU A 496 4.28 -3.77 -17.98
C LEU A 496 3.11 -4.65 -17.55
N VAL A 497 1.92 -4.03 -17.54
CA VAL A 497 0.63 -4.67 -17.25
C VAL A 497 -0.36 -4.19 -18.29
N GLU A 498 -1.18 -5.12 -18.79
CA GLU A 498 -2.28 -4.87 -19.72
C GLU A 498 -3.10 -3.66 -19.25
N PRO A 499 -3.28 -2.60 -20.08
CA PRO A 499 -3.95 -1.37 -19.67
C PRO A 499 -5.31 -1.58 -18.98
N ALA A 500 -6.13 -2.50 -19.49
CA ALA A 500 -7.46 -2.80 -18.92
C ALA A 500 -7.41 -3.45 -17.52
N LEU A 501 -6.24 -3.95 -17.12
CA LEU A 501 -6.00 -4.69 -15.88
C LEU A 501 -5.07 -3.93 -14.93
N GLN A 502 -4.66 -2.71 -15.26
CA GLN A 502 -3.93 -1.82 -14.36
C GLN A 502 -4.81 -1.41 -13.16
N GLY A 503 -4.18 -1.04 -12.04
CA GLY A 503 -4.88 -0.69 -10.80
C GLY A 503 -5.33 -1.90 -9.95
N ARG A 504 -5.10 -3.13 -10.42
CA ARG A 504 -5.56 -4.37 -9.75
C ARG A 504 -4.46 -5.14 -9.01
N GLY A 505 -3.34 -4.49 -8.67
CA GLY A 505 -2.25 -5.12 -7.92
C GLY A 505 -1.24 -5.96 -8.71
N PHE A 506 -1.52 -6.34 -9.97
CA PHE A 506 -0.61 -7.15 -10.80
C PHE A 506 0.80 -6.55 -10.99
N GLY A 507 0.90 -5.23 -11.16
CA GLY A 507 2.19 -4.55 -11.27
C GLY A 507 3.01 -4.63 -9.98
N THR A 508 2.33 -4.54 -8.82
CA THR A 508 2.93 -4.69 -7.50
C THR A 508 3.42 -6.12 -7.28
N GLN A 509 2.61 -7.12 -7.63
CA GLN A 509 2.98 -8.54 -7.55
C GLN A 509 4.24 -8.85 -8.37
N LEU A 510 4.27 -8.40 -9.63
CA LEU A 510 5.42 -8.56 -10.52
C LEU A 510 6.67 -7.85 -9.98
N PHE A 511 6.54 -6.60 -9.54
CA PHE A 511 7.66 -5.85 -8.97
C PHE A 511 8.26 -6.56 -7.77
N PHE A 512 7.43 -7.00 -6.82
CA PHE A 512 7.93 -7.66 -5.61
C PHE A 512 8.53 -9.04 -5.86
N ALA A 513 7.97 -9.82 -6.78
CA ALA A 513 8.57 -11.08 -7.19
C ALA A 513 9.98 -10.86 -7.74
N CYS A 514 10.15 -9.86 -8.61
CA CYS A 514 11.43 -9.44 -9.15
C CYS A 514 12.38 -8.93 -8.04
N GLU A 515 11.93 -7.99 -7.20
CA GLU A 515 12.73 -7.45 -6.09
C GLU A 515 13.26 -8.55 -5.17
N LYS A 516 12.39 -9.46 -4.72
CA LYS A 516 12.77 -10.56 -3.83
C LYS A 516 13.79 -11.49 -4.49
N ALA A 517 13.69 -11.72 -5.78
CA ALA A 517 14.64 -12.53 -6.53
C ALA A 517 15.98 -11.81 -6.73
N LEU A 518 15.98 -10.51 -7.03
CA LEU A 518 17.20 -9.70 -7.12
C LEU A 518 17.93 -9.64 -5.78
N GLN A 519 17.21 -9.44 -4.66
CA GLN A 519 17.77 -9.50 -3.30
C GLN A 519 18.51 -10.81 -3.03
N LYS A 520 17.90 -11.95 -3.40
CA LYS A 520 18.53 -13.27 -3.25
C LYS A 520 19.82 -13.43 -4.06
N ASN A 521 19.99 -12.64 -5.12
CA ASN A 521 21.20 -12.57 -5.93
C ASN A 521 22.19 -11.48 -5.44
N GLY A 522 22.00 -10.96 -4.23
CA GLY A 522 22.92 -10.00 -3.61
C GLY A 522 22.70 -8.53 -4.03
N VAL A 523 21.62 -8.24 -4.76
CA VAL A 523 21.31 -6.87 -5.18
C VAL A 523 20.85 -6.03 -3.98
N LYS A 524 21.57 -4.93 -3.73
CA LYS A 524 21.30 -3.91 -2.71
C LYS A 524 20.69 -2.63 -3.28
N LYS A 525 20.76 -2.45 -4.59
CA LYS A 525 20.19 -1.30 -5.29
C LYS A 525 19.54 -1.72 -6.61
N ILE A 526 18.27 -1.36 -6.79
CA ILE A 526 17.53 -1.67 -8.01
C ILE A 526 17.30 -0.36 -8.79
N PHE A 527 17.86 -0.26 -9.99
CA PHE A 527 17.53 0.82 -10.92
C PHE A 527 16.26 0.49 -11.72
N LEU A 528 15.48 1.51 -12.08
CA LEU A 528 14.41 1.34 -13.07
C LEU A 528 14.98 1.67 -14.46
N GLY A 529 15.22 0.63 -15.26
CA GLY A 529 16.02 0.70 -16.49
C GLY A 529 17.51 0.91 -16.20
N GLN A 530 18.17 1.71 -17.06
CA GLN A 530 19.56 2.17 -16.91
C GLN A 530 20.65 1.11 -17.07
N GLU A 531 20.32 -0.11 -17.48
CA GLU A 531 21.31 -1.11 -17.90
C GLU A 531 22.11 -0.64 -19.14
N PHE A 532 23.17 -1.37 -19.51
CA PHE A 532 23.97 -1.03 -20.70
C PHE A 532 23.15 -1.18 -21.99
N SER A 533 22.45 -2.30 -22.13
CA SER A 533 21.57 -2.59 -23.28
C SER A 533 20.11 -2.21 -23.00
N ASN A 534 19.87 -0.98 -22.55
CA ASN A 534 18.57 -0.60 -21.98
C ASN A 534 17.44 -0.45 -22.99
N PHE A 535 16.23 -0.89 -22.61
CA PHE A 535 15.00 -0.43 -23.28
C PHE A 535 14.65 1.00 -22.89
N PHE A 536 14.79 1.31 -21.61
CA PHE A 536 14.43 2.58 -21.03
C PHE A 536 15.56 3.09 -20.14
N SER A 537 15.86 4.37 -20.21
CA SER A 537 16.82 5.05 -19.33
C SER A 537 16.18 5.49 -18.00
N GLY A 538 14.90 5.18 -17.80
CA GLY A 538 14.09 5.53 -16.63
C GLY A 538 12.64 5.10 -16.85
N ILE A 539 11.72 5.58 -16.00
CA ILE A 539 10.27 5.36 -16.15
C ILE A 539 9.81 6.03 -17.46
N PRO A 540 9.34 5.29 -18.48
CA PRO A 540 8.98 5.86 -19.78
C PRO A 540 7.61 6.55 -19.75
N ALA A 541 7.51 7.69 -20.46
CA ALA A 541 6.32 8.55 -20.50
C ALA A 541 5.73 8.78 -19.09
N PRO A 542 6.50 9.42 -18.18
CA PRO A 542 6.15 9.52 -16.78
C PRO A 542 4.84 10.31 -16.60
N THR A 543 3.91 9.75 -15.82
CA THR A 543 2.69 10.42 -15.35
C THR A 543 2.69 10.45 -13.82
N PRO A 544 1.93 11.35 -13.17
CA PRO A 544 1.81 11.36 -11.72
C PRO A 544 1.44 10.00 -11.13
N GLU A 545 0.60 9.22 -11.82
CA GLU A 545 0.17 7.88 -11.40
C GLU A 545 1.32 6.88 -11.45
N LYS A 546 2.11 6.84 -12.54
CA LYS A 546 3.29 5.96 -12.66
C LYS A 546 4.34 6.30 -11.61
N LEU A 547 4.62 7.59 -11.42
CA LEU A 547 5.59 8.04 -10.43
C LEU A 547 5.15 7.69 -9.02
N ARG A 548 3.86 7.90 -8.69
CA ARG A 548 3.27 7.52 -7.41
C ARG A 548 3.27 6.01 -7.19
N PHE A 549 3.03 5.21 -8.24
CA PHE A 549 3.11 3.76 -8.18
C PHE A 549 4.50 3.31 -7.72
N PHE A 550 5.58 3.72 -8.38
CA PHE A 550 6.94 3.33 -7.98
C PHE A 550 7.36 3.93 -6.62
N ALA A 551 6.93 5.16 -6.31
CA ALA A 551 7.17 5.76 -5.00
C ALA A 551 6.48 4.95 -3.87
N ASN A 552 5.27 4.46 -4.10
CA ASN A 552 4.55 3.60 -3.15
C ASN A 552 5.23 2.25 -2.94
N LEU A 553 5.99 1.77 -3.93
CA LEU A 553 6.84 0.57 -3.84
C LEU A 553 8.20 0.85 -3.19
N GLY A 554 8.45 2.07 -2.68
CA GLY A 554 9.70 2.46 -2.03
C GLY A 554 10.81 2.94 -2.98
N CYS A 555 10.49 3.21 -4.24
CA CYS A 555 11.47 3.81 -5.16
C CYS A 555 11.59 5.33 -4.92
N THR A 556 12.82 5.83 -5.04
CA THR A 556 13.13 7.26 -5.07
C THR A 556 13.15 7.74 -6.51
N ASN A 557 12.16 8.54 -6.89
CA ASN A 557 12.11 9.18 -8.20
C ASN A 557 13.00 10.43 -8.21
N ASN A 558 13.74 10.64 -9.30
CA ASN A 558 14.48 11.86 -9.53
C ASN A 558 13.52 13.07 -9.70
N PHE A 559 14.07 14.28 -9.60
CA PHE A 559 13.28 15.50 -9.75
C PHE A 559 13.09 15.93 -11.20
N GLU A 560 14.11 15.73 -12.03
CA GLU A 560 14.14 16.17 -13.42
C GLU A 560 13.82 15.02 -14.38
N ASP A 561 13.11 15.34 -15.46
CA ASP A 561 12.96 14.45 -16.59
C ASP A 561 14.22 14.47 -17.45
N HIS A 562 14.45 13.37 -18.17
CA HIS A 562 15.45 13.29 -19.24
C HIS A 562 14.81 12.76 -20.51
N TYR A 563 15.47 12.97 -21.64
CA TYR A 563 14.86 12.88 -22.96
C TYR A 563 15.73 12.14 -23.96
N ASP A 564 15.08 11.51 -24.93
CA ASP A 564 15.68 11.25 -26.24
C ASP A 564 15.25 12.37 -27.19
N LEU A 565 16.18 12.90 -27.98
CA LEU A 565 15.94 14.01 -28.90
C LEU A 565 16.21 13.59 -30.35
N THR A 566 15.44 14.12 -31.30
CA THR A 566 15.69 13.92 -32.74
C THR A 566 15.88 15.24 -33.49
N ALA A 567 16.66 15.23 -34.57
CA ALA A 567 16.72 16.31 -35.56
C ALA A 567 17.04 15.79 -36.96
N ASP A 568 16.45 16.41 -37.98
CA ASP A 568 17.01 16.38 -39.33
C ASP A 568 18.29 17.22 -39.34
N ILE A 569 19.38 16.59 -39.73
CA ILE A 569 20.66 17.26 -39.85
C ILE A 569 20.97 17.62 -41.29
N VAL A 570 20.29 17.14 -42.32
CA VAL A 570 20.60 17.48 -43.73
C VAL A 570 20.23 18.92 -44.05
N HIS A 571 19.03 19.35 -43.64
CA HIS A 571 18.50 20.69 -43.92
C HIS A 571 18.45 21.54 -42.66
N ASN A 572 19.63 21.89 -42.14
CA ASN A 572 19.74 22.50 -40.81
C ASN A 572 20.65 23.74 -40.83
N ALA A 573 20.00 24.92 -40.95
CA ALA A 573 20.68 26.21 -41.00
C ALA A 573 21.54 26.49 -39.75
N TRP A 574 21.16 25.95 -38.58
CA TRP A 574 21.95 26.11 -37.35
C TRP A 574 23.30 25.39 -37.40
N ILE A 575 23.42 24.32 -38.21
CA ILE A 575 24.70 23.63 -38.44
C ILE A 575 25.52 24.38 -39.51
N ASP A 576 24.84 24.87 -40.54
CA ASP A 576 25.44 25.48 -41.73
C ASP A 576 25.97 26.89 -41.45
N ASP A 577 25.22 27.69 -40.68
CA ASP A 577 25.53 29.09 -40.37
C ASP A 577 26.35 29.28 -39.08
N PHE A 578 26.76 28.18 -38.42
CA PHE A 578 27.53 28.24 -37.18
C PHE A 578 28.94 28.80 -37.41
N ASP A 579 29.28 29.92 -36.76
CA ASP A 579 30.63 30.52 -36.84
C ASP A 579 31.67 29.70 -36.06
N THR A 580 32.51 28.96 -36.79
CA THR A 580 33.57 28.12 -36.22
C THR A 580 34.87 28.87 -35.96
N LEU A 581 35.07 30.06 -36.54
CA LEU A 581 36.36 30.76 -36.56
C LEU A 581 36.92 31.08 -35.15
N PRO A 582 36.11 31.44 -34.14
CA PRO A 582 36.61 31.68 -32.79
C PRO A 582 37.19 30.41 -32.13
N PHE A 583 36.66 29.24 -32.48
CA PHE A 583 37.02 27.95 -31.91
C PHE A 583 38.20 27.32 -32.63
N GLU A 584 38.28 27.44 -33.94
CA GLU A 584 39.39 26.95 -34.76
C GLU A 584 40.74 27.61 -34.41
N LYS A 585 40.72 28.79 -33.78
CA LYS A 585 41.92 29.42 -33.21
C LYS A 585 42.46 28.70 -31.97
N LYS A 586 41.60 27.96 -31.26
CA LYS A 586 41.92 27.31 -29.97
C LYS A 586 41.97 25.79 -30.06
N PHE A 587 41.13 25.22 -30.91
CA PHE A 587 40.91 23.79 -31.01
C PHE A 587 41.03 23.28 -32.45
N SER A 588 41.06 21.97 -32.60
CA SER A 588 40.83 21.22 -33.83
C SER A 588 39.93 20.03 -33.52
N THR A 589 39.16 19.57 -34.50
CA THR A 589 38.35 18.35 -34.40
C THR A 589 38.70 17.39 -35.51
N GLU A 590 38.85 16.12 -35.17
CA GLU A 590 39.15 15.05 -36.11
C GLU A 590 38.56 13.72 -35.63
N GLN A 591 38.51 12.73 -36.53
CA GLN A 591 38.22 11.35 -36.15
C GLN A 591 39.36 10.83 -35.27
N LEU A 592 39.06 9.94 -34.34
CA LEU A 592 40.07 9.31 -33.50
C LEU A 592 41.09 8.57 -34.37
N CYS A 593 42.37 8.88 -34.22
CA CYS A 593 43.41 8.11 -34.87
C CYS A 593 43.66 6.81 -34.08
N PRO A 594 43.85 5.64 -34.72
CA PRO A 594 44.10 4.38 -33.99
C PRO A 594 45.26 4.42 -32.99
N VAL A 595 46.28 5.24 -33.22
CA VAL A 595 47.43 5.40 -32.30
C VAL A 595 47.10 6.24 -31.06
N GLU A 596 45.94 6.88 -31.01
CA GLU A 596 45.52 7.81 -29.96
C GLU A 596 44.48 7.24 -29.00
N LYS A 597 44.12 5.96 -29.13
CA LYS A 597 43.16 5.29 -28.23
C LYS A 597 43.52 5.46 -26.76
N GLU A 598 44.78 5.26 -26.41
CA GLU A 598 45.28 5.42 -25.04
C GLU A 598 45.14 6.87 -24.54
N ALA A 599 45.29 7.86 -25.42
CA ALA A 599 45.09 9.26 -25.06
C ALA A 599 43.61 9.57 -24.79
N LEU A 600 42.69 8.95 -25.56
CA LEU A 600 41.25 9.06 -25.30
C LEU A 600 40.87 8.37 -23.99
N PHE A 601 41.39 7.17 -23.71
CA PHE A 601 41.14 6.48 -22.44
C PHE A 601 41.64 7.29 -21.24
N ALA A 602 42.85 7.83 -21.31
CA ALA A 602 43.39 8.71 -20.28
C ALA A 602 42.55 9.99 -20.08
N PHE A 603 41.94 10.51 -21.14
CA PHE A 603 41.00 11.62 -21.06
C PHE A 603 39.70 11.21 -20.35
N LEU A 604 39.11 10.07 -20.73
CA LEU A 604 37.87 9.57 -20.15
C LEU A 604 38.04 9.24 -18.67
N ASP A 605 39.12 8.56 -18.28
CA ASP A 605 39.37 8.26 -16.86
C ASP A 605 39.51 9.53 -16.00
N ARG A 606 40.06 10.60 -16.60
CA ARG A 606 40.24 11.88 -15.91
C ARG A 606 38.95 12.68 -15.80
N GLU A 607 38.17 12.78 -16.88
CA GLU A 607 37.05 13.72 -16.98
C GLU A 607 35.67 13.07 -16.84
N PHE A 608 35.56 11.78 -17.19
CA PHE A 608 34.32 11.00 -17.27
C PHE A 608 34.53 9.53 -16.84
N PRO A 609 35.06 9.26 -15.63
CA PRO A 609 35.28 7.89 -15.18
C PRO A 609 33.94 7.12 -15.05
N GLY A 610 33.99 5.79 -15.20
CA GLY A 610 32.83 4.90 -15.09
C GLY A 610 32.27 4.49 -16.46
N ARG A 611 30.93 4.50 -16.60
CA ARG A 611 30.19 3.92 -17.74
C ARG A 611 30.74 4.33 -19.11
N TRP A 612 30.90 5.63 -19.38
CA TRP A 612 31.38 6.10 -20.69
C TRP A 612 32.81 5.64 -21.00
N ALA A 613 33.66 5.54 -19.98
CA ALA A 613 35.03 5.07 -20.13
C ALA A 613 35.08 3.56 -20.41
N LEU A 614 34.16 2.79 -19.84
CA LEU A 614 34.00 1.35 -20.12
C LEU A 614 33.45 1.13 -21.54
N GLU A 615 32.33 1.78 -21.89
CA GLU A 615 31.68 1.66 -23.20
C GLU A 615 32.66 2.02 -24.34
N ALA A 616 33.44 3.10 -24.19
CA ALA A 616 34.43 3.48 -25.20
C ALA A 616 35.52 2.41 -25.40
N ARG A 617 35.96 1.75 -24.33
CA ARG A 617 36.96 0.67 -24.40
C ARG A 617 36.40 -0.56 -25.08
N GLU A 618 35.20 -0.98 -24.69
CA GLU A 618 34.54 -2.15 -25.28
C GLU A 618 34.31 -1.96 -26.78
N GLN A 619 33.80 -0.80 -27.19
CA GLN A 619 33.61 -0.48 -28.61
C GLN A 619 34.94 -0.47 -29.37
N LEU A 620 35.96 0.24 -28.88
CA LEU A 620 37.25 0.34 -29.57
C LEU A 620 38.05 -0.97 -29.59
N ALA A 621 37.70 -1.94 -28.74
CA ALA A 621 38.25 -3.30 -28.76
C ALA A 621 37.70 -4.16 -29.90
N LEU A 622 36.50 -3.87 -30.42
CA LEU A 622 35.92 -4.57 -31.59
C LEU A 622 36.71 -4.32 -32.89
N GLY A 623 37.52 -3.25 -32.92
CA GLY A 623 38.30 -2.83 -34.08
C GLY A 623 37.45 -2.13 -35.15
N GLY A 624 38.06 -1.16 -35.85
CA GLY A 624 37.38 -0.40 -36.90
C GLY A 624 36.33 0.60 -36.40
N GLN A 625 36.24 0.83 -35.08
CA GLN A 625 35.31 1.77 -34.48
C GLN A 625 35.86 3.21 -34.41
N GLU A 626 37.13 3.43 -34.71
CA GLU A 626 37.79 4.74 -34.60
C GLU A 626 37.10 5.86 -35.41
N PRO A 627 36.60 5.62 -36.64
CA PRO A 627 35.86 6.64 -37.40
C PRO A 627 34.57 7.12 -36.72
N TYR A 628 34.07 6.40 -35.72
CA TYR A 628 32.86 6.72 -34.97
C TYR A 628 33.13 7.52 -33.69
N PHE A 629 34.40 7.87 -33.43
CA PHE A 629 34.79 8.76 -32.34
C PHE A 629 35.34 10.06 -32.92
N VAL A 630 34.71 11.19 -32.58
CA VAL A 630 35.20 12.53 -32.89
C VAL A 630 35.91 13.07 -31.66
N VAL A 631 37.17 13.49 -31.79
CA VAL A 631 37.96 14.09 -30.71
C VAL A 631 38.22 15.56 -30.99
N MET A 632 38.10 16.38 -29.94
CA MET A 632 38.47 17.80 -29.97
C MET A 632 39.78 17.99 -29.21
N LYS A 633 40.79 18.56 -29.88
CA LYS A 633 42.13 18.78 -29.32
C LYS A 633 42.45 20.25 -29.20
N ASP A 634 43.29 20.61 -28.23
CA ASP A 634 43.89 21.94 -28.17
C ASP A 634 45.08 22.07 -29.13
N LYS A 635 45.68 23.28 -29.21
CA LYS A 635 46.85 23.53 -30.07
C LYS A 635 48.12 22.80 -29.66
N ALA A 636 48.16 22.19 -28.47
CA ALA A 636 49.25 21.30 -28.06
C ALA A 636 48.99 19.83 -28.45
N GLY A 637 47.84 19.52 -29.05
CA GLY A 637 47.44 18.18 -29.47
C GLY A 637 46.82 17.35 -28.35
N GLN A 638 46.52 17.93 -27.18
CA GLN A 638 45.88 17.19 -26.10
C GLN A 638 44.36 17.11 -26.32
N ILE A 639 43.78 15.94 -26.04
CA ILE A 639 42.32 15.75 -26.12
C ILE A 639 41.65 16.55 -25.00
N GLN A 640 40.75 17.45 -25.42
CA GLN A 640 39.93 18.31 -24.57
C GLN A 640 38.43 17.98 -24.69
N GLY A 641 38.03 17.09 -25.60
CA GLY A 641 36.66 16.61 -25.72
C GLY A 641 36.53 15.42 -26.65
N PHE A 642 35.43 14.70 -26.53
CA PHE A 642 35.08 13.57 -27.38
C PHE A 642 33.58 13.54 -27.66
N CYS A 643 33.21 12.84 -28.72
CA CYS A 643 31.84 12.50 -29.06
C CYS A 643 31.84 11.16 -29.77
N HIS A 644 31.01 10.23 -29.33
CA HIS A 644 30.73 8.99 -30.04
C HIS A 644 29.52 9.18 -30.95
N VAL A 645 29.61 8.67 -32.17
CA VAL A 645 28.58 8.78 -33.20
C VAL A 645 28.32 7.42 -33.84
N SER A 646 27.12 7.16 -34.31
CA SER A 646 26.80 5.93 -35.04
C SER A 646 25.91 6.25 -36.24
N VAL A 647 25.93 5.39 -37.26
CA VAL A 647 25.02 5.49 -38.41
C VAL A 647 24.61 4.10 -38.87
N THR A 648 23.33 3.90 -39.10
CA THR A 648 22.75 2.69 -39.68
C THR A 648 22.74 2.78 -41.22
N GLU A 649 22.57 1.64 -41.90
CA GLU A 649 22.59 1.60 -43.38
C GLU A 649 21.50 2.45 -44.03
N ASP A 650 20.36 2.66 -43.36
CA ASP A 650 19.25 3.49 -43.80
C ASP A 650 19.44 4.99 -43.49
N GLY A 651 20.55 5.36 -42.85
CA GLY A 651 20.95 6.74 -42.59
C GLY A 651 20.36 7.34 -41.31
N TYR A 652 19.90 6.52 -40.37
CA TYR A 652 19.59 6.95 -39.01
C TYR A 652 20.88 7.01 -38.19
N GLY A 653 21.14 8.12 -37.51
CA GLY A 653 22.38 8.29 -36.75
C GLY A 653 22.15 8.44 -35.25
N GLY A 654 23.17 8.09 -34.47
CA GLY A 654 23.25 8.37 -33.04
C GLY A 654 24.35 9.39 -32.76
N LEU A 655 24.14 10.25 -31.78
CA LEU A 655 25.18 11.13 -31.22
C LEU A 655 25.12 11.04 -29.71
N GLY A 656 26.10 10.37 -29.12
CA GLY A 656 26.15 10.14 -27.69
C GLY A 656 27.10 8.98 -27.31
N PRO A 657 27.79 9.07 -26.16
CA PRO A 657 27.92 10.27 -25.32
C PRO A 657 28.79 11.36 -25.95
N ILE A 658 28.69 12.57 -25.42
CA ILE A 658 29.50 13.75 -25.79
C ILE A 658 29.97 14.45 -24.52
N GLY A 659 31.26 14.76 -24.47
CA GLY A 659 31.88 15.33 -23.29
C GLY A 659 33.08 16.21 -23.59
N ILE A 660 33.21 17.31 -22.85
CA ILE A 660 34.38 18.20 -22.89
C ILE A 660 35.00 18.34 -21.49
N ALA A 661 36.32 18.53 -21.47
CA ALA A 661 37.10 18.74 -20.25
C ALA A 661 36.51 19.86 -19.40
N LYS A 662 36.50 19.71 -18.08
CA LYS A 662 35.96 20.71 -17.14
C LYS A 662 36.58 22.09 -17.34
N ALA A 663 37.87 22.15 -17.65
CA ALA A 663 38.61 23.39 -17.88
C ALA A 663 38.18 24.15 -19.15
N VAL A 664 37.51 23.48 -20.09
CA VAL A 664 37.09 24.03 -21.39
C VAL A 664 35.58 24.32 -21.42
N ARG A 665 34.83 23.95 -20.38
CA ARG A 665 33.38 24.22 -20.29
C ARG A 665 33.08 25.72 -20.26
N GLY A 666 31.91 26.08 -20.79
CA GLY A 666 31.51 27.48 -21.03
C GLY A 666 32.04 28.02 -22.37
N HIS A 667 31.66 29.25 -22.71
CA HIS A 667 32.07 29.92 -23.96
C HIS A 667 31.76 29.15 -25.26
N SER A 668 30.69 28.36 -25.30
CA SER A 668 30.21 27.65 -26.49
C SER A 668 31.17 26.60 -27.11
N ALA A 669 32.19 26.15 -26.38
CA ALA A 669 33.07 25.07 -26.86
C ALA A 669 32.33 23.73 -27.08
N GLY A 670 31.30 23.46 -26.26
CA GLY A 670 30.40 22.33 -26.45
C GLY A 670 29.58 22.43 -27.75
N ASP A 671 29.06 23.63 -28.06
CA ASP A 671 28.31 23.88 -29.29
C ASP A 671 29.21 23.58 -30.53
N TYR A 672 30.50 23.94 -30.45
CA TYR A 672 31.47 23.67 -31.51
C TYR A 672 31.71 22.18 -31.76
N ILE A 673 32.08 21.39 -30.74
CA ILE A 673 32.31 19.95 -30.93
C ILE A 673 31.02 19.23 -31.35
N GLN A 674 29.87 19.61 -30.81
CA GLN A 674 28.58 19.06 -31.25
C GLN A 674 28.37 19.32 -32.75
N ARG A 675 28.56 20.56 -33.21
CA ARG A 675 28.45 20.90 -34.63
C ARG A 675 29.41 20.07 -35.49
N GLN A 676 30.66 19.92 -35.07
CA GLN A 676 31.66 19.16 -35.83
C GLN A 676 31.27 17.67 -35.91
N SER A 677 30.76 17.09 -34.83
CA SER A 677 30.22 15.73 -34.83
C SER A 677 29.02 15.57 -35.76
N LEU A 678 28.11 16.54 -35.80
CA LEU A 678 26.97 16.53 -36.73
C LEU A 678 27.42 16.60 -38.19
N VAL A 679 28.41 17.42 -38.52
CA VAL A 679 28.98 17.45 -39.87
C VAL A 679 29.70 16.15 -40.24
N HIS A 680 30.39 15.53 -39.28
CA HIS A 680 30.99 14.22 -39.49
C HIS A 680 29.91 13.15 -39.73
N LEU A 681 28.84 13.13 -38.96
CA LEU A 681 27.67 12.27 -39.16
C LEU A 681 27.05 12.43 -40.56
N ARG A 682 26.91 13.67 -41.07
CA ARG A 682 26.48 13.89 -42.47
C ARG A 682 27.42 13.22 -43.47
N SER A 683 28.73 13.29 -43.23
CA SER A 683 29.73 12.67 -44.11
C SER A 683 29.66 11.14 -44.10
N LEU A 684 29.18 10.55 -43.00
CA LEU A 684 28.89 9.12 -42.87
C LEU A 684 27.53 8.72 -43.48
N GLY A 685 26.75 9.68 -43.99
CA GLY A 685 25.46 9.43 -44.64
C GLY A 685 24.24 9.53 -43.72
N ALA A 686 24.43 10.00 -42.48
CA ALA A 686 23.32 10.19 -41.54
C ALA A 686 22.43 11.36 -41.97
N LYS A 687 21.11 11.21 -41.77
CA LYS A 687 20.09 12.19 -42.14
C LYS A 687 19.32 12.69 -40.92
N GLU A 688 18.80 11.76 -40.13
CA GLU A 688 18.10 12.05 -38.89
C GLU A 688 18.93 11.48 -37.73
N ILE A 689 19.11 12.27 -36.67
CA ILE A 689 19.97 11.92 -35.53
C ILE A 689 19.16 11.79 -34.25
N CYS A 690 19.36 10.69 -33.52
CA CYS A 690 18.96 10.54 -32.13
C CYS A 690 20.09 10.95 -31.18
N ILE A 691 19.75 11.76 -30.17
CA ILE A 691 20.57 11.96 -28.97
C ILE A 691 19.79 11.36 -27.82
N ASP A 692 20.27 10.24 -27.30
CA ASP A 692 19.61 9.49 -26.24
C ASP A 692 19.97 10.03 -24.85
N TRP A 693 19.07 9.80 -23.89
CA TRP A 693 19.31 9.95 -22.45
C TRP A 693 19.98 11.27 -22.02
N THR A 694 19.34 12.40 -22.32
CA THR A 694 19.87 13.73 -21.99
C THR A 694 18.95 14.57 -21.11
N ILE A 695 19.51 15.29 -20.14
CA ILE A 695 18.85 16.39 -19.43
C ILE A 695 19.05 17.74 -20.13
N LEU A 696 19.99 17.82 -21.08
CA LEU A 696 20.44 19.07 -21.72
C LEU A 696 19.57 19.44 -22.94
N LYS A 697 18.24 19.37 -22.79
CA LYS A 697 17.29 19.62 -23.89
C LYS A 697 17.54 20.95 -24.61
N ASP A 698 17.74 22.03 -23.86
CA ASP A 698 17.92 23.37 -24.43
C ASP A 698 19.27 23.56 -25.13
N PHE A 699 20.30 22.84 -24.68
CA PHE A 699 21.62 22.86 -25.32
C PHE A 699 21.54 22.27 -26.74
N TYR A 700 20.98 21.06 -26.85
CA TYR A 700 20.80 20.40 -28.15
C TYR A 700 19.74 21.11 -29.00
N GLY A 701 18.72 21.72 -28.39
CA GLY A 701 17.67 22.47 -29.05
C GLY A 701 18.16 23.64 -29.91
N LYS A 702 19.34 24.21 -29.62
CA LYS A 702 20.00 25.22 -30.46
C LYS A 702 20.27 24.74 -31.89
N PHE A 703 20.48 23.44 -32.09
CA PHE A 703 20.69 22.81 -33.39
C PHE A 703 19.42 22.17 -33.93
N GLY A 704 18.24 22.57 -33.42
CA GLY A 704 16.93 22.10 -33.91
C GLY A 704 16.46 20.78 -33.34
N PHE A 705 17.17 20.18 -32.37
CA PHE A 705 16.75 18.94 -31.72
C PHE A 705 15.46 19.11 -30.92
N GLN A 706 14.55 18.17 -31.07
CA GLN A 706 13.25 18.13 -30.39
C GLN A 706 13.09 16.83 -29.60
N PRO A 707 12.45 16.86 -28.41
CA PRO A 707 12.21 15.66 -27.63
C PRO A 707 11.23 14.72 -28.33
N VAL A 708 11.59 13.44 -28.42
CA VAL A 708 10.76 12.35 -28.95
C VAL A 708 10.35 11.34 -27.90
N ARG A 709 11.15 11.19 -26.83
CA ARG A 709 10.81 10.36 -25.67
C ARG A 709 11.18 11.09 -24.39
N THR A 710 10.40 10.84 -23.35
CA THR A 710 10.60 11.42 -22.02
C THR A 710 10.63 10.30 -20.99
N TYR A 711 11.52 10.44 -20.02
CA TYR A 711 11.77 9.48 -18.97
C TYR A 711 11.94 10.18 -17.62
N ARG A 712 11.68 9.43 -16.54
CA ARG A 712 12.07 9.83 -15.18
C ARG A 712 13.00 8.80 -14.56
N GLY A 713 14.22 9.20 -14.21
CA GLY A 713 15.15 8.37 -13.45
C GLY A 713 14.56 7.98 -12.09
N SER A 714 14.74 6.72 -11.69
CA SER A 714 14.25 6.22 -10.40
C SER A 714 15.06 4.99 -9.96
N TYR A 715 15.18 4.78 -8.66
CA TYR A 715 15.88 3.65 -8.07
C TYR A 715 15.30 3.29 -6.71
N LYS A 716 15.57 2.07 -6.22
CA LYS A 716 15.23 1.63 -4.86
C LYS A 716 16.48 1.14 -4.15
N GLN A 717 16.66 1.58 -2.91
CA GLN A 717 17.63 0.99 -1.99
C GLN A 717 16.99 -0.20 -1.29
N VAL A 718 17.75 -1.28 -1.21
CA VAL A 718 17.27 -2.57 -0.76
C VAL A 718 18.16 -3.01 0.40
N HIS A 719 17.65 -2.87 1.61
CA HIS A 719 18.38 -3.22 2.83
C HIS A 719 18.21 -4.71 3.13
N GLU A 720 19.30 -5.38 3.50
CA GLU A 720 19.22 -6.67 4.18
C GLU A 720 18.46 -6.44 5.49
N LYS A 721 17.35 -7.17 5.67
CA LYS A 721 16.62 -7.21 6.94
C LYS A 721 17.30 -8.18 7.89
#